data_AF-A0A9E2W8W2-F1
#
_entry.id   AF-A0A9E2W8W2-F1
#
_cell.length_a   1.000
_cell.length_b   1.000
_cell.length_c   1.000
_cell.angle_alpha   90.00
_cell.angle_beta   90.00
_cell.angle_gamma   90.00
#
_symmetry.space_group_name_H-M   'P 1'
#
loop_
_entity.id
_entity.type
_entity.pdbx_description
1 polymer ?
#
loop_
_entity_poly.entity_id
_entity_poly.type
_entity_poly.pdbx_seq_one_letter_code
_entity_poly.pdbx_strand_id
1 'polypeptide(L)'
;MVLEKKIKAKIDTVKKGEWGLLELRNCGLTEIPEEIFEMPYLTSIDFSNDDFCEEQNKNKIKELPDKIKHLTNLYRINLSGNAVSSISESLIKLKSFELLNLKNNKLTDFSAKIANMPSLKQLILDGNPFEMIPPEIVARGIESLRNFFIELEEKDFLYEAKLIIVGEGRVGKTCISKALIDPGFKLIDEESTEGININRWVIPKDEIQLINPRIQRDLQINIWDFGGQEIYHSTHQFFLTKRSMYMMVTESRKEDSHDDFYYWLNIIKLLGDKSPVTLVLNKCDQPTKELPVKEFSITFANIVDFKKISLKSGYEQTISDLRNNLKTIASNLPHIGNPLPKKWVNIRIELEGLKLAGKNYISEQQYLEICRSHYRKTESALFLSEYFHDLGVLLHFQDDIDLKDTVILNHEWLTTGVYKILDDQQVIDKKGKFSIEDLKRIWHEEEYRYKIRELITLMKNKKFDLCFELSNGEYLAPRLLPVDEIEHSWVDDPNNLRFEIHYQFMPKGILTRLIVKMNQDILDNNYWRYGVVLHYQGTKAIIREKYFENKISIQLSGVNKREFLFLIRKTINEIHRDFNKLEFKEMVPCICSQCKQSNEPYFYEFDLLLRYEMNNLAKIRCNNSLEEVGVLQLTTDVIKGRLSEEKMIFCENTNEALFRETAIANAVFCAEKDSASVFFQVRTRPQFFGLRDRDFLIDGEIEKIRKVYPNYFILDYYCIENYLYHPENIAELKLDGFDKKAYTQDLISQKNSRKLEIVSIFKKSRDGYQEFKIERENLRTKIDENEIIKYLESDDLETFLKSYSVKTYFKKTSIEKYNLKQTELVKTKWFLERMDKLMNRK
;
A
#
# COMPACT_ATOMS: atom_id res chain seq x y z
N MET A 1 10.06 -37.43 -0.54
CA MET A 1 9.82 -38.45 0.50
C MET A 1 9.06 -37.97 1.75
N VAL A 2 9.54 -36.99 2.55
CA VAL A 2 8.80 -36.57 3.77
C VAL A 2 7.53 -35.77 3.45
N LEU A 3 7.59 -34.85 2.47
CA LEU A 3 6.44 -34.06 2.03
C LEU A 3 5.34 -34.92 1.39
N GLU A 4 5.70 -35.79 0.44
CA GLU A 4 4.74 -36.70 -0.23
C GLU A 4 3.99 -37.59 0.76
N LYS A 5 4.67 -38.11 1.79
CA LYS A 5 4.01 -38.89 2.85
C LYS A 5 3.02 -38.04 3.65
N LYS A 6 3.34 -36.78 3.93
CA LYS A 6 2.42 -35.85 4.62
C LYS A 6 1.22 -35.48 3.76
N ILE A 7 1.41 -35.22 2.46
CA ILE A 7 0.34 -34.94 1.50
C ILE A 7 -0.61 -36.14 1.42
N LYS A 8 -0.06 -37.34 1.20
CA LYS A 8 -0.83 -38.56 1.10
C LYS A 8 -1.62 -38.85 2.38
N ALA A 9 -1.00 -38.67 3.56
CA ALA A 9 -1.69 -38.83 4.84
C ALA A 9 -2.87 -37.86 5.01
N LYS A 10 -2.73 -36.60 4.58
CA LYS A 10 -3.83 -35.62 4.60
C LYS A 10 -4.96 -36.03 3.64
N ILE A 11 -4.63 -36.41 2.41
CA ILE A 11 -5.63 -36.88 1.43
C ILE A 11 -6.35 -38.11 1.96
N ASP A 12 -5.62 -39.11 2.47
CA ASP A 12 -6.20 -40.34 3.03
C ASP A 12 -7.09 -40.07 4.24
N THR A 13 -6.74 -39.09 5.08
CA THR A 13 -7.54 -38.70 6.25
C THR A 13 -8.88 -38.09 5.82
N VAL A 14 -8.83 -37.14 4.88
CA VAL A 14 -10.05 -36.53 4.30
C VAL A 14 -10.86 -37.58 3.55
N LYS A 15 -10.20 -38.50 2.84
CA LYS A 15 -10.84 -39.58 2.08
C LYS A 15 -11.57 -40.57 2.98
N LYS A 16 -10.99 -40.93 4.13
CA LYS A 16 -11.62 -41.83 5.13
C LYS A 16 -12.74 -41.16 5.91
N GLY A 17 -12.62 -39.86 6.19
CA GLY A 17 -13.60 -39.11 6.97
C GLY A 17 -14.75 -38.51 6.15
N GLU A 18 -14.68 -38.58 4.82
CA GLU A 18 -15.56 -37.86 3.88
C GLU A 18 -15.65 -36.35 4.21
N TRP A 19 -14.53 -35.76 4.63
CA TRP A 19 -14.52 -34.36 5.02
C TRP A 19 -14.62 -33.46 3.80
N GLY A 20 -15.45 -32.42 3.90
CA GLY A 20 -15.63 -31.45 2.83
C GLY A 20 -14.47 -30.46 2.66
N LEU A 21 -13.47 -30.46 3.54
CA LEU A 21 -12.36 -29.49 3.54
C LEU A 21 -11.01 -30.21 3.34
N LEU A 22 -10.23 -29.75 2.36
CA LEU A 22 -8.88 -30.25 2.09
C LEU A 22 -7.87 -29.09 2.10
N GLU A 23 -6.89 -29.16 3.01
CA GLU A 23 -5.85 -28.13 3.17
C GLU A 23 -4.45 -28.65 2.79
N LEU A 24 -3.98 -28.20 1.62
CA LEU A 24 -2.70 -28.54 1.02
C LEU A 24 -1.85 -27.29 0.73
N ARG A 25 -1.95 -26.28 1.59
CA ARG A 25 -1.10 -25.09 1.57
C ARG A 25 0.37 -25.42 1.85
N ASN A 26 1.30 -24.70 1.21
CA ASN A 26 2.75 -24.81 1.45
C ASN A 26 3.25 -26.28 1.43
N CYS A 27 2.74 -27.09 0.50
CA CYS A 27 3.05 -28.52 0.42
C CYS A 27 4.03 -28.86 -0.72
N GLY A 28 4.67 -27.89 -1.36
CA GLY A 28 5.60 -28.13 -2.47
C GLY A 28 4.97 -28.79 -3.70
N LEU A 29 3.65 -28.67 -3.89
CA LEU A 29 2.91 -29.29 -4.98
C LEU A 29 3.23 -28.64 -6.32
N THR A 30 3.65 -29.41 -7.33
CA THR A 30 3.81 -28.91 -8.71
C THR A 30 2.54 -29.06 -9.55
N GLU A 31 1.65 -29.97 -9.15
CA GLU A 31 0.38 -30.29 -9.79
C GLU A 31 -0.65 -30.70 -8.74
N ILE A 32 -1.93 -30.74 -9.13
CA ILE A 32 -3.01 -31.19 -8.25
C ILE A 32 -3.04 -32.73 -8.24
N PRO A 33 -2.89 -33.40 -7.08
CA PRO A 33 -2.95 -34.86 -6.99
C PRO A 33 -4.26 -35.43 -7.56
N GLU A 34 -4.13 -36.46 -8.40
CA GLU A 34 -5.25 -37.07 -9.13
C GLU A 34 -6.34 -37.64 -8.22
N GLU A 35 -5.95 -38.15 -7.05
CA GLU A 35 -6.86 -38.76 -6.09
C GLU A 35 -7.90 -37.76 -5.54
N ILE A 36 -7.61 -36.46 -5.60
CA ILE A 36 -8.53 -35.41 -5.16
C ILE A 36 -9.78 -35.40 -6.05
N PHE A 37 -9.64 -35.63 -7.36
CA PHE A 37 -10.77 -35.59 -8.30
C PHE A 37 -11.75 -36.76 -8.13
N GLU A 38 -11.38 -37.79 -7.35
CA GLU A 38 -12.25 -38.92 -6.99
C GLU A 38 -13.15 -38.64 -5.77
N MET A 39 -13.07 -37.44 -5.18
CA MET A 39 -13.75 -37.08 -3.93
C MET A 39 -14.86 -36.03 -4.15
N PRO A 40 -16.02 -36.40 -4.71
CA PRO A 40 -17.07 -35.45 -5.12
C PRO A 40 -17.73 -34.70 -3.96
N TYR A 41 -17.55 -35.18 -2.71
CA TYR A 41 -18.04 -34.53 -1.49
C TYR A 41 -17.18 -33.34 -1.04
N LEU A 42 -16.01 -33.10 -1.66
CA LEU A 42 -15.19 -31.93 -1.33
C LEU A 42 -15.96 -30.63 -1.61
N THR A 43 -15.98 -29.76 -0.61
CA THR A 43 -16.63 -28.45 -0.64
C THR A 43 -15.62 -27.31 -0.67
N SER A 44 -14.44 -27.47 -0.08
CA SER A 44 -13.42 -26.41 -0.02
C SER A 44 -12.02 -27.00 -0.13
N ILE A 45 -11.19 -26.41 -0.99
CA ILE A 45 -9.80 -26.82 -1.17
C ILE A 45 -8.86 -25.62 -1.09
N ASP A 46 -7.81 -25.71 -0.27
CA ASP A 46 -6.77 -24.69 -0.16
C ASP A 46 -5.40 -25.22 -0.62
N PHE A 47 -4.92 -24.69 -1.74
CA PHE A 47 -3.60 -24.93 -2.33
C PHE A 47 -2.69 -23.69 -2.28
N SER A 48 -3.05 -22.66 -1.52
CA SER A 48 -2.30 -21.39 -1.50
C SER A 48 -0.88 -21.50 -0.96
N ASN A 49 -0.13 -20.40 -1.06
CA ASN A 49 1.14 -20.20 -0.37
C ASN A 49 1.09 -18.98 0.55
N ASP A 50 1.80 -19.04 1.68
CA ASP A 50 2.04 -17.87 2.54
C ASP A 50 3.29 -17.11 2.08
N ASP A 51 3.30 -15.78 2.26
CA ASP A 51 4.37 -14.89 1.76
C ASP A 51 5.78 -15.25 2.27
N PHE A 52 5.86 -15.79 3.50
CA PHE A 52 7.10 -16.15 4.19
C PHE A 52 7.42 -17.65 4.16
N CYS A 53 6.71 -18.44 3.34
CA CYS A 53 6.98 -19.86 3.19
C CYS A 53 8.37 -20.10 2.57
N GLU A 54 9.13 -21.07 3.10
CA GLU A 54 10.39 -21.50 2.51
C GLU A 54 10.19 -22.01 1.08
N GLU A 55 11.13 -21.71 0.18
CA GLU A 55 10.97 -21.97 -1.26
C GLU A 55 10.72 -23.46 -1.59
N GLN A 56 11.30 -24.39 -0.83
CA GLN A 56 11.07 -25.84 -0.95
C GLN A 56 9.64 -26.29 -0.66
N ASN A 57 8.88 -25.49 0.11
CA ASN A 57 7.52 -25.81 0.53
C ASN A 57 6.48 -25.05 -0.28
N LYS A 58 6.87 -24.09 -1.13
CA LYS A 58 5.90 -23.37 -1.97
C LYS A 58 5.32 -24.28 -3.04
N ASN A 59 3.98 -24.34 -3.09
CA ASN A 59 3.26 -24.92 -4.21
C ASN A 59 3.57 -24.13 -5.50
N LYS A 60 3.70 -24.84 -6.61
CA LYS A 60 4.03 -24.33 -7.96
C LYS A 60 3.03 -24.87 -8.99
N ILE A 61 1.76 -25.00 -8.60
CA ILE A 61 0.69 -25.51 -9.46
C ILE A 61 0.54 -24.59 -10.67
N LYS A 62 0.52 -25.18 -11.88
CA LYS A 62 0.52 -24.44 -13.15
C LYS A 62 -0.84 -24.31 -13.81
N GLU A 63 -1.79 -25.18 -13.48
CA GLU A 63 -3.11 -25.18 -14.11
C GLU A 63 -4.19 -25.76 -13.20
N LEU A 64 -5.44 -25.36 -13.45
CA LEU A 64 -6.64 -26.02 -12.93
C LEU A 64 -7.26 -26.89 -14.03
N PRO A 65 -7.12 -28.23 -13.98
CA PRO A 65 -7.43 -29.11 -15.11
C PRO A 65 -8.93 -29.41 -15.27
N ASP A 66 -9.30 -29.97 -16.42
CA ASP A 66 -10.68 -30.39 -16.75
C ASP A 66 -11.32 -31.32 -15.72
N LYS A 67 -10.51 -32.10 -14.99
CA LYS A 67 -10.98 -33.03 -13.96
C LYS A 67 -11.65 -32.34 -12.77
N ILE A 68 -11.48 -31.02 -12.62
CA ILE A 68 -12.15 -30.24 -11.57
C ILE A 68 -13.68 -30.38 -11.61
N LYS A 69 -14.26 -30.67 -12.79
CA LYS A 69 -15.70 -30.92 -12.98
C LYS A 69 -16.27 -32.08 -12.16
N HIS A 70 -15.42 -32.99 -11.68
CA HIS A 70 -15.84 -34.14 -10.87
C HIS A 70 -16.14 -33.76 -9.42
N LEU A 71 -15.68 -32.59 -8.96
CA LEU A 71 -15.90 -32.09 -7.60
C LEU A 71 -17.23 -31.34 -7.51
N THR A 72 -18.35 -32.05 -7.70
CA THR A 72 -19.66 -31.44 -7.92
C THR A 72 -20.18 -30.60 -6.74
N ASN A 73 -19.70 -30.86 -5.52
CA ASN A 73 -20.07 -30.10 -4.31
C ASN A 73 -19.08 -28.97 -3.98
N LEU A 74 -18.06 -28.74 -4.84
CA LEU A 74 -17.03 -27.75 -4.58
C LEU A 74 -17.64 -26.35 -4.58
N TYR A 75 -17.47 -25.69 -3.45
CA TYR A 75 -17.93 -24.34 -3.15
C TYR A 75 -16.79 -23.32 -3.28
N ARG A 76 -15.57 -23.70 -2.87
CA ARG A 76 -14.41 -22.80 -2.82
C ARG A 76 -13.12 -23.48 -3.23
N ILE A 77 -12.28 -22.77 -3.97
CA ILE A 77 -10.88 -23.13 -4.17
C ILE A 77 -9.97 -21.92 -3.97
N ASN A 78 -8.83 -22.13 -3.29
CA ASN A 78 -7.79 -21.14 -3.13
C ASN A 78 -6.47 -21.63 -3.73
N LEU A 79 -5.98 -20.92 -4.73
CA LEU A 79 -4.73 -21.17 -5.46
C LEU A 79 -3.78 -19.97 -5.35
N SER A 80 -3.97 -19.07 -4.37
CA SER A 80 -3.16 -17.87 -4.22
C SER A 80 -1.65 -18.16 -4.11
N GLY A 81 -0.82 -17.41 -4.83
CA GLY A 81 0.64 -17.51 -4.76
C GLY A 81 1.24 -18.72 -5.48
N ASN A 82 0.54 -19.30 -6.47
CA ASN A 82 1.04 -20.41 -7.29
C ASN A 82 1.61 -19.92 -8.63
N ALA A 83 1.77 -20.83 -9.59
CA ALA A 83 2.25 -20.56 -10.94
C ALA A 83 1.15 -20.75 -11.99
N VAL A 84 -0.14 -20.59 -11.61
CA VAL A 84 -1.28 -20.92 -12.47
C VAL A 84 -1.30 -19.99 -13.69
N SER A 85 -1.23 -20.56 -14.88
CA SER A 85 -1.29 -19.84 -16.16
C SER A 85 -2.53 -20.19 -16.99
N SER A 86 -3.24 -21.27 -16.66
CA SER A 86 -4.47 -21.69 -17.36
C SER A 86 -5.50 -22.27 -16.39
N ILE A 87 -6.78 -22.06 -16.72
CA ILE A 87 -7.93 -22.56 -15.96
C ILE A 87 -8.88 -23.21 -16.94
N SER A 88 -9.27 -24.46 -16.67
CA SER A 88 -10.25 -25.16 -17.48
C SER A 88 -11.64 -24.50 -17.44
N GLU A 89 -12.25 -24.32 -18.60
CA GLU A 89 -13.67 -23.92 -18.71
C GLU A 89 -14.63 -24.96 -18.12
N SER A 90 -14.20 -26.19 -17.87
CA SER A 90 -15.05 -27.20 -17.21
C SER A 90 -15.45 -26.80 -15.79
N LEU A 91 -14.81 -25.77 -15.20
CA LEU A 91 -15.21 -25.15 -13.94
C LEU A 91 -16.67 -24.65 -13.96
N ILE A 92 -17.19 -24.24 -15.13
CA ILE A 92 -18.59 -23.78 -15.29
C ILE A 92 -19.63 -24.85 -14.95
N LYS A 93 -19.22 -26.13 -14.87
CA LYS A 93 -20.11 -27.25 -14.53
C LYS A 93 -20.41 -27.33 -13.02
N LEU A 94 -19.64 -26.63 -12.20
CA LEU A 94 -19.78 -26.64 -10.74
C LEU A 94 -20.86 -25.65 -10.30
N LYS A 95 -22.08 -26.14 -10.13
CA LYS A 95 -23.27 -25.30 -9.84
C LYS A 95 -23.24 -24.62 -8.47
N SER A 96 -22.48 -25.17 -7.52
CA SER A 96 -22.37 -24.67 -6.13
C SER A 96 -21.12 -23.82 -5.90
N PHE A 97 -20.33 -23.56 -6.94
CA PHE A 97 -19.02 -22.93 -6.83
C PHE A 97 -19.14 -21.40 -6.71
N GLU A 98 -18.73 -20.86 -5.56
CA GLU A 98 -18.95 -19.45 -5.20
C GLU A 98 -17.65 -18.65 -5.05
N LEU A 99 -16.52 -19.28 -4.68
CA LEU A 99 -15.26 -18.57 -4.42
C LEU A 99 -14.08 -19.18 -5.17
N LEU A 100 -13.42 -18.35 -5.99
CA LEU A 100 -12.17 -18.66 -6.66
C LEU A 100 -11.10 -17.63 -6.31
N ASN A 101 -10.05 -18.04 -5.60
CA ASN A 101 -8.90 -17.19 -5.33
C ASN A 101 -7.70 -17.65 -6.16
N LEU A 102 -7.21 -16.79 -7.05
CA LEU A 102 -6.05 -16.98 -7.91
C LEU A 102 -5.07 -15.81 -7.78
N LYS A 103 -5.08 -15.09 -6.65
CA LYS A 103 -4.15 -13.99 -6.39
C LYS A 103 -2.70 -14.41 -6.60
N ASN A 104 -1.84 -13.52 -7.12
CA ASN A 104 -0.40 -13.72 -7.30
C ASN A 104 -0.07 -15.00 -8.10
N ASN A 105 -0.69 -15.18 -9.25
CA ASN A 105 -0.42 -16.28 -10.19
C ASN A 105 0.21 -15.76 -11.51
N LYS A 106 0.10 -16.51 -12.60
CA LYS A 106 0.70 -16.24 -13.91
C LYS A 106 -0.35 -16.16 -15.03
N LEU A 107 -1.59 -15.80 -14.71
CA LEU A 107 -2.66 -15.64 -15.69
C LEU A 107 -2.41 -14.39 -16.55
N THR A 108 -2.39 -14.57 -17.86
CA THR A 108 -2.33 -13.47 -18.84
C THR A 108 -3.71 -13.10 -19.39
N ASP A 109 -4.69 -13.99 -19.26
CA ASP A 109 -6.10 -13.78 -19.63
C ASP A 109 -7.03 -14.53 -18.66
N PHE A 110 -8.32 -14.23 -18.69
CA PHE A 110 -9.35 -14.90 -17.91
C PHE A 110 -10.63 -15.12 -18.73
N SER A 111 -11.22 -16.32 -18.65
CA SER A 111 -12.41 -16.65 -19.44
C SER A 111 -13.65 -15.86 -18.98
N ALA A 112 -14.26 -15.12 -19.90
CA ALA A 112 -15.54 -14.44 -19.68
C ALA A 112 -16.64 -15.42 -19.23
N LYS A 113 -16.62 -16.68 -19.69
CA LYS A 113 -17.60 -17.69 -19.26
C LYS A 113 -17.47 -18.02 -17.79
N ILE A 114 -16.25 -18.09 -17.26
CA ILE A 114 -16.00 -18.35 -15.84
C ILE A 114 -16.40 -17.13 -15.00
N ALA A 115 -16.02 -15.92 -15.44
CA ALA A 115 -16.40 -14.69 -14.75
C ALA A 115 -17.93 -14.51 -14.69
N ASN A 116 -18.64 -14.87 -15.77
CA ASN A 116 -20.09 -14.78 -15.88
C ASN A 116 -20.85 -15.98 -15.28
N MET A 117 -20.18 -16.89 -14.58
CA MET A 117 -20.87 -17.98 -13.87
C MET A 117 -21.85 -17.42 -12.84
N PRO A 118 -23.15 -17.74 -12.90
CA PRO A 118 -24.14 -17.22 -11.95
C PRO A 118 -23.89 -17.61 -10.50
N SER A 119 -23.23 -18.76 -10.28
CA SER A 119 -22.89 -19.24 -8.94
C SER A 119 -21.69 -18.53 -8.33
N LEU A 120 -20.77 -18.00 -9.16
CA LEU A 120 -19.53 -17.40 -8.68
C LEU A 120 -19.82 -16.04 -8.05
N LYS A 121 -19.58 -15.90 -6.75
CA LYS A 121 -19.84 -14.67 -5.98
C LYS A 121 -18.57 -13.89 -5.68
N GLN A 122 -17.44 -14.60 -5.56
CA GLN A 122 -16.15 -14.00 -5.23
C GLN A 122 -15.07 -14.55 -6.16
N LEU A 123 -14.34 -13.63 -6.79
CA LEU A 123 -13.24 -13.92 -7.68
C LEU A 123 -12.10 -12.96 -7.34
N ILE A 124 -10.95 -13.52 -6.95
CA ILE A 124 -9.75 -12.74 -6.59
C ILE A 124 -8.66 -13.06 -7.61
N LEU A 125 -8.26 -12.05 -8.37
CA LEU A 125 -7.29 -12.19 -9.47
C LEU A 125 -6.07 -11.26 -9.33
N ASP A 126 -5.95 -10.50 -8.22
CA ASP A 126 -4.88 -9.51 -8.04
C ASP A 126 -3.48 -10.11 -8.21
N GLY A 127 -2.53 -9.33 -8.73
CA GLY A 127 -1.15 -9.77 -8.88
C GLY A 127 -0.92 -10.81 -9.99
N ASN A 128 -1.84 -10.91 -10.95
CA ASN A 128 -1.64 -11.66 -12.19
C ASN A 128 -1.21 -10.74 -13.34
N PRO A 129 -0.35 -11.21 -14.28
CA PRO A 129 0.13 -10.43 -15.41
C PRO A 129 -0.88 -10.35 -16.57
N PHE A 130 -2.12 -9.90 -16.31
CA PHE A 130 -3.12 -9.78 -17.37
C PHE A 130 -2.67 -8.83 -18.48
N GLU A 131 -2.79 -9.29 -19.72
CA GLU A 131 -2.47 -8.51 -20.90
C GLU A 131 -3.65 -7.61 -21.29
N MET A 132 -4.86 -8.17 -21.27
CA MET A 132 -6.08 -7.50 -21.75
C MET A 132 -6.93 -6.88 -20.65
N ILE A 133 -6.91 -7.43 -19.44
CA ILE A 133 -7.77 -7.01 -18.34
C ILE A 133 -6.98 -5.98 -17.49
N PRO A 134 -7.43 -4.71 -17.41
CA PRO A 134 -6.76 -3.71 -16.59
C PRO A 134 -6.67 -4.15 -15.10
N PRO A 135 -5.52 -3.96 -14.43
CA PRO A 135 -5.36 -4.33 -13.02
C PRO A 135 -6.42 -3.74 -12.09
N GLU A 136 -6.96 -2.57 -12.43
CA GLU A 136 -7.95 -1.83 -11.67
C GLU A 136 -9.34 -2.50 -11.76
N ILE A 137 -9.65 -3.14 -12.91
CA ILE A 137 -10.86 -3.97 -13.06
C ILE A 137 -10.77 -5.19 -12.15
N VAL A 138 -9.59 -5.80 -12.11
CA VAL A 138 -9.30 -6.95 -11.28
C VAL A 138 -9.42 -6.60 -9.79
N ALA A 139 -8.85 -5.47 -9.36
CA ALA A 139 -8.85 -5.04 -7.97
C ALA A 139 -10.25 -4.71 -7.42
N ARG A 140 -11.17 -4.23 -8.27
CA ARG A 140 -12.56 -3.91 -7.90
C ARG A 140 -13.49 -5.13 -7.83
N GLY A 141 -13.00 -6.30 -8.24
CA GLY A 141 -13.70 -7.58 -8.09
C GLY A 141 -14.61 -7.98 -9.25
N ILE A 142 -15.39 -9.05 -9.02
CA ILE A 142 -16.07 -9.81 -10.09
C ILE A 142 -17.08 -8.99 -10.90
N GLU A 143 -17.83 -8.08 -10.29
CA GLU A 143 -18.84 -7.28 -11.00
C GLU A 143 -18.20 -6.30 -12.01
N SER A 144 -17.06 -5.71 -11.65
CA SER A 144 -16.30 -4.86 -12.57
C SER A 144 -15.83 -5.67 -13.78
N LEU A 145 -15.32 -6.89 -13.52
CA LEU A 145 -14.86 -7.80 -14.57
C LEU A 145 -15.99 -8.27 -15.50
N ARG A 146 -17.17 -8.57 -14.95
CA ARG A 146 -18.37 -8.93 -15.74
C ARG A 146 -18.78 -7.80 -16.67
N ASN A 147 -18.88 -6.57 -16.13
CA ASN A 147 -19.21 -5.40 -16.92
C ASN A 147 -18.21 -5.16 -18.05
N PHE A 148 -16.91 -5.33 -17.77
CA PHE A 148 -15.87 -5.26 -18.79
C PHE A 148 -16.11 -6.25 -19.93
N PHE A 149 -16.36 -7.53 -19.63
CA PHE A 149 -16.61 -8.54 -20.66
C PHE A 149 -17.88 -8.28 -21.48
N ILE A 150 -18.95 -7.76 -20.85
CA ILE A 150 -20.18 -7.37 -21.55
C ILE A 150 -19.90 -6.21 -22.52
N GLU A 151 -19.19 -5.18 -22.06
CA GLU A 151 -18.84 -4.02 -22.91
C GLU A 151 -17.88 -4.42 -24.05
N LEU A 152 -17.10 -5.50 -23.88
CA LEU A 152 -16.19 -6.05 -24.89
C LEU A 152 -16.91 -6.84 -26.01
N GLU A 153 -18.23 -6.98 -26.00
CA GLU A 153 -18.95 -7.61 -27.13
C GLU A 153 -18.83 -6.76 -28.42
N GLU A 154 -18.87 -5.43 -28.30
CA GLU A 154 -18.52 -4.49 -29.37
C GLU A 154 -17.09 -3.98 -29.19
N LYS A 155 -16.16 -4.59 -29.94
CA LYS A 155 -14.73 -4.29 -29.82
C LYS A 155 -14.31 -3.17 -30.77
N ASP A 156 -13.44 -2.31 -30.28
CA ASP A 156 -12.52 -1.50 -31.07
C ASP A 156 -11.09 -1.72 -30.53
N PHE A 157 -10.07 -1.13 -31.13
CA PHE A 157 -8.67 -1.41 -30.80
C PHE A 157 -7.89 -0.15 -30.49
N LEU A 158 -6.97 -0.24 -29.51
CA LEU A 158 -6.06 0.84 -29.17
C LEU A 158 -4.78 0.76 -30.02
N TYR A 159 -4.57 1.73 -30.91
CA TYR A 159 -3.35 1.85 -31.70
C TYR A 159 -2.58 3.11 -31.32
N GLU A 160 -2.25 3.23 -30.03
CA GLU A 160 -1.56 4.40 -29.50
C GLU A 160 -0.46 4.07 -28.49
N ALA A 161 0.74 4.57 -28.76
CA ALA A 161 1.91 4.42 -27.92
C ALA A 161 2.33 5.76 -27.31
N LYS A 162 2.96 5.70 -26.13
CA LYS A 162 3.55 6.85 -25.45
C LYS A 162 5.08 6.72 -25.51
N LEU A 163 5.75 7.65 -26.18
CA LEU A 163 7.21 7.76 -26.22
C LEU A 163 7.68 8.85 -25.26
N ILE A 164 8.45 8.50 -24.24
CA ILE A 164 8.99 9.44 -23.25
C ILE A 164 10.48 9.67 -23.55
N ILE A 165 10.85 10.90 -23.88
CA ILE A 165 12.23 11.28 -24.14
C ILE A 165 12.83 11.87 -22.86
N VAL A 166 13.86 11.21 -22.33
CA VAL A 166 14.59 11.65 -21.14
C VAL A 166 16.08 11.69 -21.43
N GLY A 167 16.81 12.43 -20.60
CA GLY A 167 18.23 12.69 -20.78
C GLY A 167 18.59 14.08 -20.29
N GLU A 168 19.89 14.35 -20.24
CA GLU A 168 20.44 15.63 -19.76
C GLU A 168 19.92 16.84 -20.54
N GLY A 169 20.11 18.02 -19.95
CA GLY A 169 19.85 19.28 -20.63
C GLY A 169 20.70 19.44 -21.89
N ARG A 170 20.09 19.99 -22.95
CA ARG A 170 20.77 20.41 -24.20
C ARG A 170 21.44 19.30 -25.03
N VAL A 171 21.08 18.04 -24.79
CA VAL A 171 21.51 16.90 -25.64
C VAL A 171 20.78 16.80 -26.97
N GLY A 172 19.79 17.67 -27.24
CA GLY A 172 19.06 17.73 -28.51
C GLY A 172 17.73 16.96 -28.56
N LYS A 173 17.11 16.67 -27.40
CA LYS A 173 15.83 15.94 -27.29
C LYS A 173 14.72 16.52 -28.18
N THR A 174 14.53 17.83 -28.13
CA THR A 174 13.51 18.56 -28.89
C THR A 174 13.74 18.49 -30.40
N CYS A 175 14.99 18.66 -30.84
CA CYS A 175 15.34 18.50 -32.25
C CYS A 175 15.10 17.06 -32.73
N ILE A 176 15.43 16.05 -31.91
CA ILE A 176 15.14 14.64 -32.23
C ILE A 176 13.63 14.40 -32.29
N SER A 177 12.85 14.93 -31.35
CA SER A 177 11.38 14.82 -31.35
C SER A 177 10.77 15.34 -32.65
N LYS A 178 11.20 16.53 -33.10
CA LYS A 178 10.77 17.13 -34.37
C LYS A 178 11.23 16.30 -35.57
N ALA A 179 12.49 15.85 -35.57
CA ALA A 179 13.04 15.00 -36.62
C ALA A 179 12.39 13.61 -36.71
N LEU A 180 11.81 13.08 -35.62
CA LEU A 180 11.04 11.84 -35.68
C LEU A 180 9.73 12.01 -36.44
N ILE A 181 9.11 13.18 -36.35
CA ILE A 181 7.82 13.50 -36.99
C ILE A 181 8.01 13.90 -38.45
N ASP A 182 8.95 14.81 -38.73
CA ASP A 182 9.20 15.33 -40.07
C ASP A 182 10.50 14.73 -40.64
N PRO A 183 10.41 13.86 -41.68
CA PRO A 183 11.58 13.34 -42.40
C PRO A 183 12.46 14.43 -43.04
N GLY A 184 11.89 15.60 -43.34
CA GLY A 184 12.57 16.74 -43.95
C GLY A 184 13.13 17.76 -42.96
N PHE A 185 13.06 17.48 -41.65
CA PHE A 185 13.48 18.41 -40.61
C PHE A 185 14.94 18.85 -40.79
N LYS A 186 15.17 20.16 -40.72
CA LYS A 186 16.51 20.76 -40.71
C LYS A 186 16.80 21.30 -39.33
N LEU A 187 18.05 21.17 -38.87
CA LEU A 187 18.51 21.73 -37.61
C LEU A 187 18.24 23.24 -37.56
N ILE A 188 17.59 23.68 -36.49
CA ILE A 188 17.32 25.08 -36.15
C ILE A 188 17.96 25.31 -34.77
N ASP A 189 18.61 26.46 -34.58
CA ASP A 189 19.03 26.88 -33.23
C ASP A 189 17.79 27.31 -32.45
N GLU A 190 17.47 26.54 -31.40
CA GLU A 190 16.31 26.77 -30.54
C GLU A 190 16.75 26.97 -29.09
N GLU A 191 15.98 27.78 -28.36
CA GLU A 191 16.15 27.92 -26.92
C GLU A 191 15.78 26.62 -26.20
N SER A 192 16.25 26.47 -24.96
CA SER A 192 15.98 25.25 -24.20
C SER A 192 14.50 25.13 -23.86
N THR A 193 13.89 23.99 -24.18
CA THR A 193 12.48 23.71 -23.88
C THR A 193 12.19 23.86 -22.39
N GLU A 194 11.24 24.74 -22.07
CA GLU A 194 10.65 24.90 -20.75
C GLU A 194 9.51 23.89 -20.59
N GLY A 195 9.46 23.19 -19.46
CA GLY A 195 8.37 22.28 -19.14
C GLY A 195 8.34 20.96 -19.93
N ILE A 196 7.17 20.56 -20.43
CA ILE A 196 6.97 19.31 -21.19
C ILE A 196 6.23 19.64 -22.48
N ASN A 197 6.79 19.25 -23.63
CA ASN A 197 6.12 19.35 -24.92
C ASN A 197 5.61 17.97 -25.36
N ILE A 198 4.35 17.88 -25.83
CA ILE A 198 3.76 16.62 -26.30
C ILE A 198 3.47 16.74 -27.81
N ASN A 199 4.32 16.11 -28.62
CA ASN A 199 4.15 16.07 -30.07
C ASN A 199 3.45 14.77 -30.51
N ARG A 200 2.66 14.84 -31.59
CA ARG A 200 1.97 13.66 -32.15
C ARG A 200 2.65 13.19 -33.42
N TRP A 201 3.02 11.92 -33.45
CA TRP A 201 3.55 11.27 -34.63
C TRP A 201 2.58 10.20 -35.11
N VAL A 202 1.90 10.46 -36.23
CA VAL A 202 0.93 9.53 -36.82
C VAL A 202 1.62 8.72 -37.92
N ILE A 203 1.55 7.39 -37.82
CA ILE A 203 2.10 6.46 -38.80
C ILE A 203 0.93 5.85 -39.57
N PRO A 204 0.87 5.99 -40.91
CA PRO A 204 -0.21 5.46 -41.73
C PRO A 204 -0.35 3.94 -41.59
N LYS A 205 -1.59 3.45 -41.62
CA LYS A 205 -1.93 2.02 -41.59
C LYS A 205 -1.08 1.21 -42.58
N ASP A 206 -1.01 1.63 -43.84
CA ASP A 206 -0.35 0.88 -44.89
C ASP A 206 1.15 0.68 -44.61
N GLU A 207 1.76 1.63 -43.90
CA GLU A 207 3.16 1.54 -43.48
C GLU A 207 3.33 0.62 -42.28
N ILE A 208 2.53 0.80 -41.22
CA ILE A 208 2.71 0.04 -39.97
C ILE A 208 2.26 -1.42 -40.11
N GLN A 209 1.31 -1.71 -41.01
CA GLN A 209 0.82 -3.06 -41.27
C GLN A 209 1.91 -3.96 -41.90
N LEU A 210 2.90 -3.37 -42.59
CA LEU A 210 4.09 -4.08 -43.07
C LEU A 210 4.98 -4.57 -41.92
N ILE A 211 4.94 -3.89 -40.77
CA ILE A 211 5.74 -4.21 -39.58
C ILE A 211 4.96 -5.15 -38.66
N ASN A 212 3.69 -4.83 -38.38
CA ASN A 212 2.81 -5.67 -37.58
C ASN A 212 1.44 -5.81 -38.26
N PRO A 213 1.15 -6.96 -38.90
CA PRO A 213 -0.10 -7.20 -39.62
C PRO A 213 -1.38 -7.13 -38.78
N ARG A 214 -1.25 -7.18 -37.43
CA ARG A 214 -2.39 -7.06 -36.50
C ARG A 214 -2.95 -5.63 -36.42
N ILE A 215 -2.17 -4.64 -36.87
CA ILE A 215 -2.59 -3.24 -36.83
C ILE A 215 -3.46 -2.95 -38.05
N GLN A 216 -4.71 -2.54 -37.80
CA GLN A 216 -5.72 -2.35 -38.85
C GLN A 216 -6.06 -0.88 -39.13
N ARG A 217 -5.42 0.06 -38.43
CA ARG A 217 -5.60 1.52 -38.55
C ARG A 217 -4.25 2.23 -38.39
N ASP A 218 -4.25 3.55 -38.51
CA ASP A 218 -3.06 4.36 -38.22
C ASP A 218 -2.61 4.17 -36.77
N LEU A 219 -1.29 4.14 -36.56
CA LEU A 219 -0.67 4.07 -35.23
C LEU A 219 -0.21 5.47 -34.82
N GLN A 220 -0.72 5.97 -33.69
CA GLN A 220 -0.28 7.25 -33.15
C GLN A 220 0.75 7.05 -32.03
N ILE A 221 1.87 7.77 -32.10
CA ILE A 221 2.88 7.84 -31.05
C ILE A 221 2.84 9.25 -30.45
N ASN A 222 2.49 9.35 -29.18
CA ASN A 222 2.52 10.59 -28.40
C ASN A 222 3.92 10.75 -27.80
N ILE A 223 4.69 11.71 -28.31
CA ILE A 223 6.09 11.96 -27.92
C ILE A 223 6.12 13.03 -26.83
N TRP A 224 6.48 12.62 -25.62
CA TRP A 224 6.68 13.47 -24.46
C TRP A 224 8.14 13.89 -24.40
N ASP A 225 8.41 15.14 -24.74
CA ASP A 225 9.72 15.77 -24.65
C ASP A 225 9.82 16.56 -23.35
N PHE A 226 10.58 16.01 -22.40
CA PHE A 226 10.83 16.66 -21.13
C PHE A 226 11.91 17.73 -21.30
N GLY A 227 11.60 18.95 -20.86
CA GLY A 227 12.51 20.09 -20.86
C GLY A 227 13.85 19.77 -20.22
N GLY A 228 14.91 20.40 -20.72
CA GLY A 228 16.29 20.13 -20.34
C GLY A 228 16.71 20.61 -18.95
N GLN A 229 15.80 21.14 -18.13
CA GLN A 229 16.11 21.65 -16.81
C GLN A 229 16.07 20.51 -15.77
N GLU A 230 17.24 20.11 -15.27
CA GLU A 230 17.47 19.08 -14.23
C GLU A 230 16.81 19.41 -12.86
N ILE A 231 16.17 20.58 -12.74
CA ILE A 231 15.59 21.09 -11.50
C ILE A 231 14.34 20.29 -11.09
N TYR A 232 13.77 19.50 -12.00
CA TYR A 232 12.40 18.95 -11.93
C TYR A 232 12.27 17.43 -11.89
N HIS A 233 13.33 16.71 -11.52
CA HIS A 233 13.26 15.24 -11.45
C HIS A 233 12.09 14.74 -10.58
N SER A 234 11.73 15.41 -9.48
CA SER A 234 10.60 15.03 -8.63
C SER A 234 9.24 15.24 -9.30
N THR A 235 9.07 16.26 -10.15
CA THR A 235 7.81 16.49 -10.88
C THR A 235 7.70 15.59 -12.11
N HIS A 236 8.82 15.31 -12.79
CA HIS A 236 8.85 14.43 -13.97
C HIS A 236 8.47 12.98 -13.64
N GLN A 237 8.80 12.51 -12.43
CA GLN A 237 8.42 11.18 -11.94
C GLN A 237 6.90 10.95 -11.98
N PHE A 238 6.07 11.99 -11.81
CA PHE A 238 4.61 11.86 -11.89
C PHE A 238 4.07 11.59 -13.30
N PHE A 239 4.88 11.84 -14.34
CA PHE A 239 4.50 11.64 -15.74
C PHE A 239 5.13 10.39 -16.34
N LEU A 240 6.01 9.72 -15.60
CA LEU A 240 6.56 8.42 -15.96
C LEU A 240 5.52 7.35 -15.63
N THR A 241 5.13 6.60 -16.65
CA THR A 241 4.06 5.61 -16.55
C THR A 241 4.50 4.28 -17.13
N LYS A 242 3.78 3.22 -16.75
CA LYS A 242 3.86 1.90 -17.40
C LYS A 242 3.31 1.99 -18.83
N ARG A 243 3.43 0.90 -19.62
CA ARG A 243 2.91 0.80 -21.00
C ARG A 243 3.44 1.91 -21.93
N SER A 244 4.64 2.39 -21.68
CA SER A 244 5.31 3.43 -22.46
C SER A 244 6.55 2.86 -23.13
N MET A 245 7.14 3.59 -24.06
CA MET A 245 8.49 3.36 -24.56
C MET A 245 9.34 4.57 -24.14
N TYR A 246 10.57 4.30 -23.70
CA TYR A 246 11.48 5.33 -23.22
C TYR A 246 12.64 5.49 -24.20
N MET A 247 13.00 6.73 -24.51
CA MET A 247 14.20 7.05 -25.28
C MET A 247 15.14 7.86 -24.40
N MET A 248 16.25 7.24 -24.01
CA MET A 248 17.27 7.88 -23.18
C MET A 248 18.33 8.49 -24.09
N VAL A 249 18.38 9.82 -24.16
CA VAL A 249 19.27 10.57 -25.05
C VAL A 249 20.47 11.11 -24.27
N THR A 250 21.68 10.87 -24.77
CA THR A 250 22.92 11.41 -24.22
C THR A 250 23.87 11.87 -25.34
N GLU A 251 24.91 12.63 -24.99
CA GLU A 251 25.97 13.05 -25.90
C GLU A 251 27.35 12.68 -25.32
N SER A 252 28.35 12.52 -26.19
CA SER A 252 29.67 12.01 -25.80
C SER A 252 30.62 13.00 -25.13
N ARG A 253 30.31 14.31 -25.16
CA ARG A 253 31.30 15.38 -24.94
C ARG A 253 31.44 15.87 -23.51
N LYS A 254 30.60 15.43 -22.57
CA LYS A 254 30.69 15.85 -21.17
C LYS A 254 31.41 14.79 -20.34
N GLU A 255 32.58 15.13 -19.80
CA GLU A 255 33.39 14.24 -18.95
C GLU A 255 32.76 13.99 -17.57
N ASP A 256 31.74 14.77 -17.18
CA ASP A 256 31.17 14.79 -15.82
C ASP A 256 29.79 14.13 -15.64
N SER A 257 29.16 13.58 -16.69
CA SER A 257 27.70 13.31 -16.67
C SER A 257 27.25 11.84 -16.55
N HIS A 258 28.17 10.92 -16.21
CA HIS A 258 27.82 9.52 -15.96
C HIS A 258 26.73 9.37 -14.88
N ASP A 259 26.71 10.27 -13.90
CA ASP A 259 25.76 10.24 -12.78
C ASP A 259 24.32 10.51 -13.22
N ASP A 260 24.07 11.50 -14.09
CA ASP A 260 22.71 11.80 -14.56
C ASP A 260 22.19 10.77 -15.56
N PHE A 261 23.09 10.21 -16.39
CA PHE A 261 22.73 9.11 -17.27
C PHE A 261 22.28 7.87 -16.49
N TYR A 262 23.08 7.48 -15.49
CA TYR A 262 22.77 6.33 -14.63
C TYR A 262 21.55 6.60 -13.74
N TYR A 263 21.37 7.84 -13.29
CA TYR A 263 20.20 8.28 -12.55
C TYR A 263 18.91 8.02 -13.33
N TRP A 264 18.83 8.50 -14.58
CA TRP A 264 17.63 8.33 -15.40
C TRP A 264 17.31 6.86 -15.68
N LEU A 265 18.32 6.01 -15.92
CA LEU A 265 18.09 4.57 -16.11
C LEU A 265 17.48 3.91 -14.87
N ASN A 266 17.97 4.25 -13.67
CA ASN A 266 17.39 3.75 -12.43
C ASN A 266 15.98 4.31 -12.19
N ILE A 267 15.72 5.58 -12.49
CA ILE A 267 14.38 6.15 -12.39
C ILE A 267 13.39 5.46 -13.35
N ILE A 268 13.81 5.21 -14.60
CA ILE A 268 12.98 4.43 -15.55
C ILE A 268 12.74 3.02 -15.02
N LYS A 269 13.75 2.36 -14.44
CA LYS A 269 13.58 1.03 -13.81
C LYS A 269 12.56 1.07 -12.67
N LEU A 270 12.59 2.11 -11.84
CA LEU A 270 11.71 2.26 -10.67
C LEU A 270 10.27 2.69 -11.04
N LEU A 271 10.05 3.41 -12.15
CA LEU A 271 8.72 3.98 -12.48
C LEU A 271 8.13 3.46 -13.78
N GLY A 272 8.97 3.11 -14.76
CA GLY A 272 8.56 2.55 -16.05
C GLY A 272 8.31 1.04 -16.04
N ASP A 273 8.65 0.33 -14.97
CA ASP A 273 8.54 -1.13 -14.83
C ASP A 273 9.23 -1.88 -15.99
N LYS A 274 8.48 -2.64 -16.81
CA LYS A 274 9.02 -3.39 -17.96
C LYS A 274 9.00 -2.62 -19.28
N SER A 275 8.73 -1.31 -19.24
CA SER A 275 8.64 -0.49 -20.45
C SER A 275 9.98 -0.49 -21.21
N PRO A 276 9.98 -0.73 -22.54
CA PRO A 276 11.20 -0.81 -23.34
C PRO A 276 11.96 0.51 -23.37
N VAL A 277 13.29 0.43 -23.30
CA VAL A 277 14.21 1.58 -23.34
C VAL A 277 15.10 1.47 -24.57
N THR A 278 15.09 2.51 -25.39
CA THR A 278 16.05 2.73 -26.47
C THR A 278 17.10 3.74 -26.00
N LEU A 279 18.35 3.31 -25.94
CA LEU A 279 19.47 4.20 -25.66
C LEU A 279 19.91 4.93 -26.94
N VAL A 280 20.06 6.24 -26.88
CA VAL A 280 20.41 7.08 -28.03
C VAL A 280 21.61 7.95 -27.69
N LEU A 281 22.72 7.71 -28.40
CA LEU A 281 23.89 8.57 -28.38
C LEU A 281 23.77 9.57 -29.54
N ASN A 282 23.39 10.80 -29.22
CA ASN A 282 23.24 11.87 -30.19
C ASN A 282 24.59 12.51 -30.55
N LYS A 283 24.60 13.28 -31.65
CA LYS A 283 25.76 14.00 -32.19
C LYS A 283 26.92 13.06 -32.54
N CYS A 284 26.59 11.88 -33.09
CA CYS A 284 27.60 10.88 -33.48
C CYS A 284 28.49 11.31 -34.67
N ASP A 285 28.18 12.45 -35.30
CA ASP A 285 29.04 13.16 -36.25
C ASP A 285 30.31 13.74 -35.60
N GLN A 286 30.38 13.70 -34.28
CA GLN A 286 31.50 14.20 -33.47
C GLN A 286 32.22 13.02 -32.83
N PRO A 287 33.49 13.18 -32.41
CA PRO A 287 34.18 12.14 -31.64
C PRO A 287 33.32 11.70 -30.45
N THR A 288 33.03 10.40 -30.40
CA THR A 288 32.18 9.82 -29.36
C THR A 288 32.97 8.95 -28.40
N LYS A 289 32.78 9.16 -27.09
CA LYS A 289 33.16 8.20 -26.06
C LYS A 289 32.28 6.96 -26.21
N GLU A 290 32.88 5.78 -26.08
CA GLU A 290 32.11 4.54 -26.10
C GLU A 290 31.34 4.38 -24.78
N LEU A 291 30.06 4.02 -24.90
CA LEU A 291 29.23 3.65 -23.76
C LEU A 291 29.33 2.14 -23.53
N PRO A 292 29.41 1.66 -22.28
CA PRO A 292 29.43 0.23 -21.96
C PRO A 292 28.03 -0.38 -22.10
N VAL A 293 27.46 -0.37 -23.31
CA VAL A 293 26.08 -0.78 -23.59
C VAL A 293 25.79 -2.21 -23.11
N LYS A 294 26.76 -3.13 -23.27
CA LYS A 294 26.61 -4.52 -22.80
C LYS A 294 26.41 -4.60 -21.28
N GLU A 295 27.11 -3.78 -20.52
CA GLU A 295 26.98 -3.73 -19.06
C GLU A 295 25.61 -3.16 -18.67
N PHE A 296 25.19 -2.06 -19.31
CA PHE A 296 23.87 -1.49 -19.09
C PHE A 296 22.75 -2.48 -19.41
N SER A 297 22.84 -3.23 -20.51
CA SER A 297 21.83 -4.24 -20.86
C SER A 297 21.77 -5.41 -19.87
N ILE A 298 22.85 -5.73 -19.15
CA ILE A 298 22.86 -6.74 -18.09
C ILE A 298 22.15 -6.20 -16.84
N THR A 299 22.42 -4.95 -16.45
CA THR A 299 21.82 -4.32 -15.27
C THR A 299 20.35 -3.93 -15.48
N PHE A 300 20.01 -3.50 -16.69
CA PHE A 300 18.70 -2.97 -17.08
C PHE A 300 18.12 -3.83 -18.21
N ALA A 301 17.42 -4.91 -17.84
CA ALA A 301 16.86 -5.88 -18.78
C ALA A 301 15.79 -5.32 -19.74
N ASN A 302 15.28 -4.11 -19.47
CA ASN A 302 14.32 -3.40 -20.32
C ASN A 302 14.99 -2.56 -21.42
N ILE A 303 16.32 -2.47 -21.46
CA ILE A 303 17.05 -1.89 -22.60
C ILE A 303 16.94 -2.85 -23.78
N VAL A 304 16.22 -2.41 -24.82
CA VAL A 304 15.93 -3.23 -26.00
C VAL A 304 16.78 -2.86 -27.21
N ASP A 305 17.34 -1.65 -27.24
CA ASP A 305 18.09 -1.17 -28.39
C ASP A 305 19.09 -0.05 -28.03
N PHE A 306 20.10 0.12 -28.87
CA PHE A 306 21.08 1.21 -28.79
C PHE A 306 21.36 1.79 -30.19
N LYS A 307 21.22 3.11 -30.33
CA LYS A 307 21.43 3.83 -31.59
C LYS A 307 22.38 5.00 -31.41
N LYS A 308 23.28 5.16 -32.39
CA LYS A 308 24.09 6.37 -32.56
C LYS A 308 23.45 7.20 -33.65
N ILE A 309 23.10 8.45 -33.35
CA ILE A 309 22.40 9.32 -34.31
C ILE A 309 23.08 10.67 -34.47
N SER A 310 22.86 11.30 -35.62
CA SER A 310 23.14 12.71 -35.83
C SER A 310 22.10 13.31 -36.77
N LEU A 311 21.75 14.57 -36.52
CA LEU A 311 20.87 15.38 -37.38
C LEU A 311 21.65 16.18 -38.44
N LYS A 312 22.98 16.05 -38.51
CA LYS A 312 23.78 16.71 -39.55
C LYS A 312 23.62 16.03 -40.91
N SER A 313 23.85 16.81 -41.97
CA SER A 313 23.88 16.31 -43.34
C SER A 313 24.87 15.16 -43.49
N GLY A 314 24.46 14.07 -44.14
CA GLY A 314 25.23 12.83 -44.30
C GLY A 314 24.95 11.75 -43.25
N TYR A 315 24.09 12.02 -42.26
CA TYR A 315 23.69 11.07 -41.21
C TYR A 315 22.18 10.75 -41.22
N GLU A 316 21.46 11.11 -42.29
CA GLU A 316 20.01 10.97 -42.44
C GLU A 316 19.55 9.52 -42.21
N GLN A 317 20.37 8.55 -42.62
CA GLN A 317 20.10 7.12 -42.42
C GLN A 317 19.99 6.76 -40.93
N THR A 318 20.78 7.39 -40.05
CA THR A 318 20.77 7.08 -38.61
C THR A 318 19.42 7.41 -37.95
N ILE A 319 18.79 8.50 -38.38
CA ILE A 319 17.46 8.90 -37.92
C ILE A 319 16.38 8.03 -38.53
N SER A 320 16.51 7.67 -39.81
CA SER A 320 15.61 6.72 -40.46
C SER A 320 15.62 5.36 -39.76
N ASP A 321 16.80 4.86 -39.39
CA ASP A 321 16.96 3.61 -38.66
C ASP A 321 16.35 3.67 -37.26
N LEU A 322 16.56 4.78 -36.53
CA LEU A 322 15.91 5.03 -35.24
C LEU A 322 14.38 5.04 -35.40
N ARG A 323 13.87 5.76 -36.40
CA ARG A 323 12.44 5.86 -36.70
C ARG A 323 11.82 4.48 -36.95
N ASN A 324 12.46 3.66 -37.78
CA ASN A 324 11.99 2.31 -38.08
C ASN A 324 12.01 1.40 -36.84
N ASN A 325 13.06 1.49 -36.02
CA ASN A 325 13.13 0.73 -34.78
C ASN A 325 12.02 1.14 -33.78
N LEU A 326 11.80 2.45 -33.60
CA LEU A 326 10.74 2.95 -32.73
C LEU A 326 9.35 2.51 -33.20
N LYS A 327 9.09 2.46 -34.52
CA LYS A 327 7.85 1.87 -35.08
C LYS A 327 7.71 0.40 -34.69
N THR A 328 8.78 -0.39 -34.83
CA THR A 328 8.78 -1.80 -34.45
C THR A 328 8.50 -1.98 -32.96
N ILE A 329 9.18 -1.22 -32.09
CA ILE A 329 8.94 -1.29 -30.63
C ILE A 329 7.50 -0.89 -30.32
N ALA A 330 7.04 0.26 -30.82
CA ALA A 330 5.69 0.76 -30.60
C ALA A 330 4.64 -0.25 -31.03
N SER A 331 4.78 -0.86 -32.22
CA SER A 331 3.84 -1.84 -32.75
C SER A 331 3.76 -3.15 -31.94
N ASN A 332 4.76 -3.44 -31.11
CA ASN A 332 4.84 -4.66 -30.31
C ASN A 332 4.59 -4.41 -28.81
N LEU A 333 4.21 -3.19 -28.42
CA LEU A 333 3.86 -2.91 -27.03
C LEU A 333 2.63 -3.75 -26.62
N PRO A 334 2.57 -4.28 -25.39
CA PRO A 334 1.56 -5.27 -24.99
C PRO A 334 0.10 -4.80 -25.08
N HIS A 335 -0.14 -3.48 -25.04
CA HIS A 335 -1.48 -2.90 -25.11
C HIS A 335 -1.93 -2.52 -26.52
N ILE A 336 -1.01 -2.53 -27.51
CA ILE A 336 -1.31 -2.11 -28.88
C ILE A 336 -2.06 -3.22 -29.61
N GLY A 337 -3.21 -2.86 -30.17
CA GLY A 337 -4.11 -3.80 -30.81
C GLY A 337 -4.89 -4.67 -29.83
N ASN A 338 -4.91 -4.31 -28.54
CA ASN A 338 -5.81 -4.97 -27.58
C ASN A 338 -7.25 -4.52 -27.81
N PRO A 339 -8.22 -5.45 -27.77
CA PRO A 339 -9.62 -5.09 -27.89
C PRO A 339 -10.04 -4.28 -26.66
N LEU A 340 -10.62 -3.12 -26.91
CA LEU A 340 -11.30 -2.29 -25.93
C LEU A 340 -12.78 -2.19 -26.31
N PRO A 341 -13.68 -1.95 -25.36
CA PRO A 341 -15.04 -1.59 -25.70
C PRO A 341 -15.07 -0.37 -26.63
N LYS A 342 -15.74 -0.47 -27.78
CA LYS A 342 -15.84 0.61 -28.78
C LYS A 342 -16.32 1.92 -28.17
N LYS A 343 -17.19 1.83 -27.16
CA LYS A 343 -17.70 2.97 -26.39
C LYS A 343 -16.58 3.75 -25.68
N TRP A 344 -15.56 3.07 -25.16
CA TRP A 344 -14.43 3.75 -24.50
C TRP A 344 -13.62 4.53 -25.52
N VAL A 345 -13.37 3.94 -26.69
CA VAL A 345 -12.67 4.60 -27.78
C VAL A 345 -13.44 5.86 -28.23
N ASN A 346 -14.76 5.80 -28.36
CA ASN A 346 -15.57 6.97 -28.71
C ASN A 346 -15.49 8.10 -27.66
N ILE A 347 -15.64 7.77 -26.37
CA ILE A 347 -15.50 8.75 -25.27
C ILE A 347 -14.12 9.41 -25.33
N ARG A 348 -13.09 8.61 -25.58
CA ARG A 348 -11.72 9.11 -25.68
C ARG A 348 -11.55 10.09 -26.85
N ILE A 349 -12.03 9.75 -28.04
CA ILE A 349 -11.98 10.62 -29.22
C ILE A 349 -12.64 11.96 -28.93
N GLU A 350 -13.77 11.95 -28.21
CA GLU A 350 -14.47 13.18 -27.81
C GLU A 350 -13.64 14.03 -26.84
N LEU A 351 -13.02 13.41 -25.83
CA LEU A 351 -12.10 14.09 -24.90
C LEU A 351 -10.88 14.69 -25.60
N GLU A 352 -10.31 13.97 -26.57
CA GLU A 352 -9.20 14.47 -27.38
C GLU A 352 -9.64 15.62 -28.29
N GLY A 353 -10.86 15.57 -28.84
CA GLY A 353 -11.46 16.67 -29.59
C GLY A 353 -11.57 17.94 -28.74
N LEU A 354 -11.99 17.82 -27.47
CA LEU A 354 -12.04 18.95 -26.53
C LEU A 354 -10.64 19.52 -26.24
N LYS A 355 -9.65 18.65 -26.06
CA LYS A 355 -8.26 19.07 -25.89
C LYS A 355 -7.75 19.83 -27.11
N LEU A 356 -8.00 19.33 -28.33
CA LEU A 356 -7.63 19.98 -29.59
C LEU A 356 -8.35 21.32 -29.80
N ALA A 357 -9.56 21.46 -29.26
CA ALA A 357 -10.29 22.72 -29.23
C ALA A 357 -9.74 23.73 -28.19
N GLY A 358 -8.63 23.41 -27.51
CA GLY A 358 -7.96 24.30 -26.55
C GLY A 358 -8.45 24.18 -25.11
N LYS A 359 -9.26 23.17 -24.76
CA LYS A 359 -9.67 22.97 -23.36
C LYS A 359 -8.58 22.27 -22.54
N ASN A 360 -8.12 22.94 -21.49
CA ASN A 360 -7.15 22.37 -20.55
C ASN A 360 -7.79 21.41 -19.53
N TYR A 361 -9.05 21.64 -19.17
CA TYR A 361 -9.81 20.83 -18.21
C TYR A 361 -11.32 20.90 -18.48
N ILE A 362 -12.08 19.95 -17.91
CA ILE A 362 -13.54 19.92 -17.88
C ILE A 362 -14.04 19.58 -16.47
N SER A 363 -15.31 19.83 -16.18
CA SER A 363 -15.89 19.38 -14.91
C SER A 363 -16.18 17.89 -14.90
N GLU A 364 -16.27 17.27 -13.71
CA GLU A 364 -16.74 15.89 -13.58
C GLU A 364 -18.12 15.70 -14.21
N GLN A 365 -19.03 16.67 -14.03
CA GLN A 365 -20.36 16.61 -14.63
C GLN A 365 -20.30 16.56 -16.16
N GLN A 366 -19.46 17.39 -16.78
CA GLN A 366 -19.24 17.36 -18.24
C GLN A 366 -18.65 16.03 -18.68
N TYR A 367 -17.68 15.50 -17.92
CA TYR A 367 -17.13 14.17 -18.20
C TYR A 367 -18.20 13.06 -18.10
N LEU A 368 -19.04 13.10 -17.08
CA LEU A 368 -20.15 12.16 -16.88
C LEU A 368 -21.20 12.29 -17.97
N GLU A 369 -21.49 13.51 -18.46
CA GLU A 369 -22.38 13.76 -19.59
C GLU A 369 -21.85 13.15 -20.88
N ILE A 370 -20.55 13.32 -21.16
CA ILE A 370 -19.86 12.66 -22.27
C ILE A 370 -19.95 11.13 -22.10
N CYS A 371 -19.77 10.60 -20.90
CA CYS A 371 -19.91 9.15 -20.69
C CYS A 371 -21.36 8.66 -20.84
N ARG A 372 -22.35 9.49 -20.47
CA ARG A 372 -23.78 9.17 -20.57
C ARG A 372 -24.27 9.20 -22.02
N SER A 373 -23.78 10.11 -22.85
CA SER A 373 -24.13 10.16 -24.28
C SER A 373 -23.75 8.87 -25.01
N HIS A 374 -22.76 8.14 -24.49
CA HIS A 374 -22.34 6.81 -24.96
C HIS A 374 -22.83 5.64 -24.06
N TYR A 375 -23.91 5.85 -23.28
CA TYR A 375 -24.61 4.88 -22.40
C TYR A 375 -23.84 4.35 -21.17
N ARG A 376 -23.68 5.16 -20.11
CA ARG A 376 -23.16 4.69 -18.81
C ARG A 376 -23.97 5.10 -17.58
N LYS A 377 -24.08 4.16 -16.63
CA LYS A 377 -24.34 4.44 -15.21
C LYS A 377 -23.10 5.11 -14.61
N THR A 378 -23.28 6.04 -13.67
CA THR A 378 -22.22 6.91 -13.10
C THR A 378 -20.96 6.16 -12.63
N GLU A 379 -21.11 4.99 -12.00
CA GLU A 379 -19.98 4.20 -11.47
C GLU A 379 -19.03 3.65 -12.55
N SER A 380 -19.55 3.30 -13.73
CA SER A 380 -18.73 2.81 -14.86
C SER A 380 -17.88 3.94 -15.46
N ALA A 381 -18.44 5.16 -15.54
CA ALA A 381 -17.74 6.34 -16.03
C ALA A 381 -16.52 6.70 -15.17
N LEU A 382 -16.68 6.72 -13.84
CA LEU A 382 -15.59 6.97 -12.91
C LEU A 382 -14.44 5.96 -13.05
N PHE A 383 -14.78 4.68 -13.21
CA PHE A 383 -13.78 3.65 -13.50
C PHE A 383 -12.98 3.93 -14.80
N LEU A 384 -13.64 4.33 -15.89
CA LEU A 384 -12.93 4.65 -17.14
C LEU A 384 -12.05 5.89 -17.02
N SER A 385 -12.43 6.83 -16.17
CA SER A 385 -11.59 7.98 -15.90
C SER A 385 -10.28 7.60 -15.23
N GLU A 386 -10.29 6.60 -14.35
CA GLU A 386 -9.07 6.03 -13.74
C GLU A 386 -8.22 5.33 -14.81
N TYR A 387 -8.85 4.53 -15.66
CA TYR A 387 -8.15 3.87 -16.78
C TYR A 387 -7.50 4.87 -17.76
N PHE A 388 -8.18 5.97 -18.09
CA PHE A 388 -7.63 7.04 -18.91
C PHE A 388 -6.57 7.88 -18.20
N HIS A 389 -6.63 7.97 -16.87
CA HIS A 389 -5.55 8.54 -16.07
C HIS A 389 -4.26 7.73 -16.24
N ASP A 390 -4.33 6.40 -16.14
CA ASP A 390 -3.16 5.53 -16.28
C ASP A 390 -2.58 5.50 -17.69
N LEU A 391 -3.44 5.63 -18.71
CA LEU A 391 -3.00 5.77 -20.10
C LEU A 391 -2.41 7.15 -20.42
N GLY A 392 -2.51 8.13 -19.52
CA GLY A 392 -2.07 9.51 -19.73
C GLY A 392 -2.94 10.28 -20.74
N VAL A 393 -4.19 9.86 -20.92
CA VAL A 393 -5.18 10.55 -21.76
C VAL A 393 -5.67 11.82 -21.05
N LEU A 394 -5.92 11.72 -19.75
CA LEU A 394 -6.39 12.78 -18.86
C LEU A 394 -5.75 12.60 -17.47
N LEU A 395 -5.96 13.54 -16.55
CA LEU A 395 -5.73 13.34 -15.12
C LEU A 395 -7.01 13.62 -14.34
N HIS A 396 -7.41 12.70 -13.47
CA HIS A 396 -8.60 12.86 -12.64
C HIS A 396 -8.39 12.23 -11.26
N PHE A 397 -8.53 13.03 -10.21
CA PHE A 397 -8.23 12.66 -8.83
C PHE A 397 -9.52 12.42 -8.02
N GLN A 398 -10.14 11.26 -8.25
CA GLN A 398 -11.49 10.93 -7.74
C GLN A 398 -11.60 10.89 -6.21
N ASP A 399 -10.54 10.47 -5.53
CA ASP A 399 -10.53 10.34 -4.06
C ASP A 399 -10.31 11.67 -3.32
N ASP A 400 -10.06 12.77 -4.04
CA ASP A 400 -9.77 14.07 -3.45
C ASP A 400 -10.97 15.00 -3.56
N ILE A 401 -11.47 15.46 -2.41
CA ILE A 401 -12.68 16.29 -2.31
C ILE A 401 -12.55 17.58 -3.10
N ASP A 402 -11.36 18.16 -3.19
CA ASP A 402 -11.12 19.45 -3.85
C ASP A 402 -10.84 19.29 -5.35
N LEU A 403 -10.42 18.10 -5.79
CA LEU A 403 -9.99 17.85 -7.18
C LEU A 403 -10.94 16.97 -7.99
N LYS A 404 -11.79 16.17 -7.32
CA LYS A 404 -12.73 15.25 -7.98
C LYS A 404 -13.64 15.92 -9.01
N ASP A 405 -13.90 17.22 -8.85
CA ASP A 405 -14.80 17.94 -9.75
C ASP A 405 -14.08 18.44 -11.02
N THR A 406 -12.76 18.25 -11.13
CA THR A 406 -11.92 18.72 -12.25
C THR A 406 -11.20 17.56 -12.92
N VAL A 407 -11.53 17.33 -14.19
CA VAL A 407 -10.85 16.39 -15.08
C VAL A 407 -9.89 17.19 -15.97
N ILE A 408 -8.59 17.00 -15.76
CA ILE A 408 -7.54 17.70 -16.51
C ILE A 408 -7.29 16.96 -17.82
N LEU A 409 -7.46 17.63 -18.95
CA LEU A 409 -7.23 17.05 -20.29
C LEU A 409 -5.81 17.34 -20.78
N ASN A 410 -5.28 18.52 -20.45
CA ASN A 410 -3.97 18.95 -20.88
C ASN A 410 -2.94 18.86 -19.74
N HIS A 411 -1.98 17.95 -19.88
CA HIS A 411 -0.92 17.74 -18.89
C HIS A 411 0.10 18.89 -18.89
N GLU A 412 0.34 19.51 -20.06
CA GLU A 412 1.24 20.64 -20.21
C GLU A 412 0.76 21.87 -19.44
N TRP A 413 -0.56 22.10 -19.42
CA TRP A 413 -1.15 23.16 -18.62
C TRP A 413 -0.84 22.98 -17.13
N LEU A 414 -0.94 21.75 -16.62
CA LEU A 414 -0.66 21.44 -15.22
C LEU A 414 0.82 21.66 -14.88
N THR A 415 1.74 21.12 -15.70
CA THR A 415 3.19 21.26 -15.45
C THR A 415 3.64 22.71 -15.50
N THR A 416 3.20 23.43 -16.53
CA THR A 416 3.49 24.86 -16.69
C THR A 416 2.95 25.64 -15.50
N GLY A 417 1.75 25.31 -15.01
CA GLY A 417 1.18 25.93 -13.80
C GLY A 417 2.05 25.74 -12.56
N VAL A 418 2.55 24.53 -12.32
CA VAL A 418 3.45 24.22 -11.20
C VAL A 418 4.79 24.95 -11.36
N TYR A 419 5.37 24.95 -12.57
CA TYR A 419 6.66 25.59 -12.84
C TYR A 419 6.61 27.11 -12.70
N LYS A 420 5.50 27.76 -13.08
CA LYS A 420 5.30 29.19 -12.83
C LYS A 420 5.49 29.59 -11.35
N ILE A 421 5.23 28.71 -10.39
CA ILE A 421 5.53 28.97 -8.96
C ILE A 421 7.00 28.68 -8.64
N LEU A 422 7.52 27.55 -9.09
CA LEU A 422 8.87 27.11 -8.73
C LEU A 422 9.97 27.97 -9.35
N ASP A 423 9.70 28.58 -10.51
CA ASP A 423 10.59 29.48 -11.25
C ASP A 423 10.34 30.97 -10.93
N ASP A 424 9.34 31.30 -10.11
CA ASP A 424 9.07 32.70 -9.77
C ASP A 424 10.19 33.28 -8.90
N GLN A 425 10.84 34.34 -9.37
CA GLN A 425 11.98 34.96 -8.70
C GLN A 425 11.64 35.42 -7.28
N GLN A 426 10.43 35.94 -7.02
CA GLN A 426 10.08 36.39 -5.67
C GLN A 426 9.91 35.20 -4.72
N VAL A 427 9.37 34.08 -5.21
CA VAL A 427 9.26 32.83 -4.42
C VAL A 427 10.65 32.27 -4.12
N ILE A 428 11.55 32.27 -5.11
CA ILE A 428 12.96 31.85 -4.94
C ILE A 428 13.67 32.73 -3.91
N ASP A 429 13.56 34.06 -4.03
CA ASP A 429 14.19 35.02 -3.12
C ASP A 429 13.66 34.89 -1.68
N LYS A 430 12.36 34.56 -1.54
CA LYS A 430 11.71 34.22 -0.26
C LYS A 430 12.01 32.80 0.21
N LYS A 431 12.99 32.10 -0.38
CA LYS A 431 13.42 30.73 -0.03
C LYS A 431 12.27 29.71 -0.09
N GLY A 432 11.44 29.83 -1.11
CA GLY A 432 10.30 28.94 -1.35
C GLY A 432 9.01 29.31 -0.62
N LYS A 433 8.97 30.44 0.10
CA LYS A 433 7.74 30.93 0.74
C LYS A 433 6.92 31.77 -0.24
N PHE A 434 5.61 31.55 -0.28
CA PHE A 434 4.70 32.30 -1.15
C PHE A 434 3.30 32.42 -0.53
N SER A 435 2.59 33.50 -0.83
CA SER A 435 1.26 33.78 -0.28
C SER A 435 0.15 33.61 -1.33
N ILE A 436 -1.11 33.76 -0.90
CA ILE A 436 -2.26 33.81 -1.83
C ILE A 436 -2.13 34.99 -2.82
N GLU A 437 -1.48 36.08 -2.45
CA GLU A 437 -1.23 37.22 -3.36
C GLU A 437 -0.22 36.86 -4.44
N ASP A 438 0.85 36.13 -4.07
CA ASP A 438 1.80 35.57 -5.03
C ASP A 438 1.09 34.60 -5.99
N LEU A 439 0.20 33.72 -5.49
CA LEU A 439 -0.58 32.82 -6.34
C LEU A 439 -1.44 33.59 -7.36
N LYS A 440 -2.13 34.66 -6.93
CA LYS A 440 -2.96 35.48 -7.83
C LYS A 440 -2.13 36.25 -8.85
N ARG A 441 -0.91 36.67 -8.49
CA ARG A 441 0.05 37.35 -9.38
C ARG A 441 0.62 36.38 -10.41
N ILE A 442 1.06 35.21 -9.97
CA ILE A 442 1.70 34.19 -10.82
C ILE A 442 0.67 33.55 -11.76
N TRP A 443 -0.51 33.18 -11.23
CA TRP A 443 -1.62 32.58 -11.98
C TRP A 443 -2.71 33.61 -12.34
N HIS A 444 -2.29 34.78 -12.83
CA HIS A 444 -3.20 35.86 -13.21
C HIS A 444 -3.91 35.62 -14.55
N GLU A 445 -3.28 34.83 -15.43
CA GLU A 445 -3.77 34.51 -16.77
C GLU A 445 -5.10 33.74 -16.72
N GLU A 446 -5.96 33.97 -17.72
CA GLU A 446 -7.34 33.45 -17.75
C GLU A 446 -7.40 31.93 -17.62
N GLU A 447 -6.42 31.22 -18.18
CA GLU A 447 -6.33 29.76 -18.12
C GLU A 447 -5.99 29.19 -16.74
N TYR A 448 -5.47 30.00 -15.81
CA TYR A 448 -5.11 29.57 -14.45
C TYR A 448 -5.94 30.24 -13.36
N ARG A 449 -6.40 31.48 -13.59
CA ARG A 449 -7.05 32.34 -12.58
C ARG A 449 -8.25 31.69 -11.88
N TYR A 450 -8.98 30.82 -12.57
CA TYR A 450 -10.16 30.14 -12.03
C TYR A 450 -9.86 28.77 -11.42
N LYS A 451 -8.58 28.34 -11.42
CA LYS A 451 -8.13 27.02 -10.95
C LYS A 451 -6.99 27.07 -9.93
N ILE A 452 -6.79 28.24 -9.29
CA ILE A 452 -5.78 28.44 -8.25
C ILE A 452 -5.92 27.42 -7.12
N ARG A 453 -7.15 27.14 -6.66
CA ARG A 453 -7.42 26.20 -5.56
C ARG A 453 -7.03 24.78 -5.95
N GLU A 454 -7.40 24.34 -7.14
CA GLU A 454 -7.10 23.01 -7.65
C GLU A 454 -5.59 22.83 -7.84
N LEU A 455 -4.91 23.82 -8.43
CA LEU A 455 -3.46 23.76 -8.64
C LEU A 455 -2.68 23.72 -7.33
N ILE A 456 -3.03 24.55 -6.33
CA ILE A 456 -2.35 24.51 -5.04
C ILE A 456 -2.65 23.21 -4.29
N THR A 457 -3.88 22.68 -4.39
CA THR A 457 -4.20 21.37 -3.79
C THR A 457 -3.38 20.24 -4.42
N LEU A 458 -3.16 20.26 -5.73
CA LEU A 458 -2.30 19.29 -6.42
C LEU A 458 -0.86 19.33 -5.91
N MET A 459 -0.32 20.54 -5.71
CA MET A 459 1.04 20.71 -5.18
C MET A 459 1.18 20.31 -3.71
N LYS A 460 0.10 20.34 -2.92
CA LYS A 460 0.13 20.03 -1.48
C LYS A 460 0.37 18.55 -1.16
N ASN A 461 0.60 18.28 0.13
CA ASN A 461 0.86 17.01 0.85
C ASN A 461 -0.11 15.82 0.60
N LYS A 462 -0.99 15.88 -0.40
CA LYS A 462 -1.95 14.82 -0.70
C LYS A 462 -1.70 14.12 -2.03
N LYS A 463 -1.05 14.79 -2.99
CA LYS A 463 -0.84 14.24 -4.35
C LYS A 463 0.62 14.34 -4.78
N PHE A 464 1.18 15.55 -4.91
CA PHE A 464 2.56 15.70 -5.41
C PHE A 464 3.62 15.98 -4.34
N ASP A 465 3.22 16.25 -3.09
CA ASP A 465 4.16 16.52 -1.99
C ASP A 465 5.22 17.60 -2.35
N LEU A 466 4.82 18.64 -3.08
CA LEU A 466 5.71 19.71 -3.54
C LEU A 466 5.76 20.89 -2.56
N CYS A 467 4.65 21.16 -1.88
CA CYS A 467 4.54 22.22 -0.89
C CYS A 467 3.60 21.87 0.27
N PHE A 468 3.62 22.67 1.33
CA PHE A 468 2.65 22.63 2.42
C PHE A 468 2.27 24.04 2.87
N GLU A 469 1.21 24.13 3.66
CA GLU A 469 0.69 25.39 4.20
C GLU A 469 1.24 25.61 5.61
N LEU A 470 1.75 26.81 5.86
CA LEU A 470 2.28 27.29 7.14
C LEU A 470 1.14 27.80 8.03
N SER A 471 1.40 27.92 9.33
CA SER A 471 0.42 28.38 10.32
C SER A 471 -0.08 29.81 10.10
N ASN A 472 0.68 30.64 9.37
CA ASN A 472 0.32 31.99 8.99
C ASN A 472 -0.50 32.08 7.68
N GLY A 473 -0.84 30.94 7.06
CA GLY A 473 -1.58 30.87 5.80
C GLY A 473 -0.72 31.07 4.54
N GLU A 474 0.60 31.25 4.69
CA GLU A 474 1.54 31.17 3.56
C GLU A 474 1.81 29.70 3.20
N TYR A 475 2.45 29.48 2.07
CA TYR A 475 2.88 28.18 1.61
C TYR A 475 4.41 28.11 1.54
N LEU A 476 4.96 26.90 1.67
CA LEU A 476 6.39 26.64 1.54
C LEU A 476 6.63 25.48 0.57
N ALA A 477 7.50 25.69 -0.41
CA ALA A 477 8.03 24.65 -1.31
C ALA A 477 9.44 24.21 -0.87
N PRO A 478 9.62 23.03 -0.21
CA PRO A 478 10.91 22.61 0.35
C PRO A 478 12.05 22.49 -0.66
N ARG A 479 11.73 22.31 -1.94
CA ARG A 479 12.72 22.26 -3.03
C ARG A 479 13.54 23.55 -3.14
N LEU A 480 12.93 24.69 -2.85
CA LEU A 480 13.53 26.02 -2.95
C LEU A 480 14.23 26.46 -1.66
N LEU A 481 14.29 25.59 -0.64
CA LEU A 481 15.02 25.87 0.59
C LEU A 481 16.54 26.00 0.32
N PRO A 482 17.26 26.68 1.23
CA PRO A 482 18.72 26.74 1.22
C PRO A 482 19.33 25.34 1.14
N VAL A 483 20.44 25.24 0.41
CA VAL A 483 21.20 24.00 0.25
C VAL A 483 21.93 23.66 1.54
N ASP A 484 22.57 24.67 2.13
CA ASP A 484 23.35 24.54 3.36
C ASP A 484 22.45 24.37 4.58
N GLU A 485 22.97 23.62 5.56
CA GLU A 485 22.35 23.44 6.87
C GLU A 485 22.27 24.79 7.58
N ILE A 486 21.08 25.11 8.09
CA ILE A 486 20.84 26.34 8.84
C ILE A 486 21.23 26.18 10.30
N GLU A 487 21.49 27.30 10.99
CA GLU A 487 21.70 27.29 12.43
C GLU A 487 20.45 26.78 13.16
N HIS A 488 20.64 25.83 14.08
CA HIS A 488 19.56 25.19 14.83
C HIS A 488 20.02 24.77 16.23
N SER A 489 19.07 24.51 17.13
CA SER A 489 19.36 24.14 18.52
C SER A 489 19.77 22.67 18.74
N TRP A 490 19.98 21.87 17.69
CA TRP A 490 20.36 20.47 17.84
C TRP A 490 21.78 20.35 18.40
N VAL A 491 21.96 19.44 19.37
CA VAL A 491 23.26 19.12 19.97
C VAL A 491 23.56 17.65 19.69
N ASP A 492 24.70 17.39 19.05
CA ASP A 492 25.16 16.03 18.79
C ASP A 492 25.67 15.39 20.09
N ASP A 493 24.86 14.48 20.65
CA ASP A 493 25.21 13.66 21.81
C ASP A 493 25.47 12.21 21.34
N PRO A 494 26.57 11.57 21.77
CA PRO A 494 26.84 10.15 21.51
C PRO A 494 25.73 9.18 21.99
N ASN A 495 24.87 9.61 22.92
CA ASN A 495 23.73 8.82 23.42
C ASN A 495 22.44 9.02 22.61
N ASN A 496 22.45 9.93 21.62
CA ASN A 496 21.33 10.04 20.69
C ASN A 496 21.15 8.71 19.95
N LEU A 497 19.90 8.30 19.79
CA LEU A 497 19.58 7.15 18.94
C LEU A 497 19.95 7.51 17.50
N ARG A 498 20.76 6.68 16.86
CA ARG A 498 21.17 6.84 15.46
C ARG A 498 20.58 5.72 14.62
N PHE A 499 20.07 6.05 13.45
CA PHE A 499 19.50 5.12 12.50
C PHE A 499 19.78 5.63 11.09
N GLU A 500 20.14 4.73 10.17
CA GLU A 500 20.37 5.10 8.77
C GLU A 500 19.53 4.25 7.83
N ILE A 501 19.13 4.83 6.70
CA ILE A 501 18.50 4.12 5.60
C ILE A 501 19.46 4.22 4.42
N HIS A 502 20.02 3.10 4.00
CA HIS A 502 20.97 2.99 2.90
C HIS A 502 20.24 2.51 1.65
N TYR A 503 20.37 3.25 0.56
CA TYR A 503 19.76 2.92 -0.73
C TYR A 503 20.81 2.32 -1.64
N GLN A 504 20.43 1.33 -2.45
CA GLN A 504 21.28 0.93 -3.57
C GLN A 504 21.36 2.05 -4.62
N PHE A 505 20.22 2.71 -4.85
CA PHE A 505 20.08 3.91 -5.66
C PHE A 505 19.07 4.83 -4.97
N MET A 506 19.43 6.08 -4.71
CA MET A 506 18.58 7.03 -4.01
C MET A 506 17.88 8.01 -4.97
N PRO A 507 16.54 7.93 -5.15
CA PRO A 507 15.79 8.95 -5.87
C PRO A 507 15.93 10.33 -5.20
N LYS A 508 16.20 11.37 -6.00
CA LYS A 508 16.19 12.77 -5.57
C LYS A 508 14.81 13.14 -4.98
N GLY A 509 14.79 13.86 -3.86
CA GLY A 509 13.59 14.50 -3.30
C GLY A 509 12.84 13.70 -2.23
N ILE A 510 13.36 12.56 -1.77
CA ILE A 510 12.74 11.80 -0.65
C ILE A 510 12.62 12.70 0.59
N LEU A 511 13.68 13.42 0.96
CA LEU A 511 13.63 14.26 2.15
C LEU A 511 12.72 15.49 1.99
N THR A 512 12.71 16.14 0.82
CA THR A 512 11.79 17.27 0.60
C THR A 512 10.32 16.83 0.74
N ARG A 513 9.99 15.62 0.29
CA ARG A 513 8.66 15.03 0.48
C ARG A 513 8.39 14.67 1.94
N LEU A 514 9.42 14.22 2.67
CA LEU A 514 9.33 13.98 4.12
C LEU A 514 9.02 15.27 4.88
N ILE A 515 9.68 16.37 4.54
CA ILE A 515 9.41 17.71 5.11
C ILE A 515 7.96 18.11 4.86
N VAL A 516 7.45 17.92 3.65
CA VAL A 516 6.03 18.17 3.33
C VAL A 516 5.10 17.29 4.18
N LYS A 517 5.39 15.99 4.31
CA LYS A 517 4.54 15.05 5.06
C LYS A 517 4.54 15.28 6.56
N MET A 518 5.68 15.63 7.15
CA MET A 518 5.88 15.83 8.59
C MET A 518 5.86 17.32 9.00
N ASN A 519 5.22 18.18 8.20
CA ASN A 519 5.25 19.63 8.42
C ASN A 519 4.77 20.08 9.80
N GLN A 520 3.82 19.36 10.40
CA GLN A 520 3.27 19.69 11.72
C GLN A 520 4.24 19.40 12.87
N ASP A 521 5.21 18.53 12.64
CA ASP A 521 6.22 18.14 13.63
C ASP A 521 7.50 18.97 13.50
N ILE A 522 7.60 19.92 12.56
CA ILE A 522 8.80 20.74 12.36
C ILE A 522 9.03 21.65 13.58
N LEU A 523 10.23 21.57 14.15
CA LEU A 523 10.62 22.39 15.29
C LEU A 523 11.14 23.76 14.83
N ASP A 524 10.49 24.84 15.24
CA ASP A 524 10.95 26.23 15.07
C ASP A 524 11.35 26.63 13.64
N ASN A 525 10.71 26.04 12.61
CA ASN A 525 11.09 26.21 11.20
C ASN A 525 12.53 25.78 10.86
N ASN A 526 13.10 24.83 11.61
CA ASN A 526 14.44 24.31 11.38
C ASN A 526 14.45 23.28 10.24
N TYR A 527 14.46 23.76 8.99
CA TYR A 527 14.57 22.97 7.77
C TYR A 527 15.52 23.60 6.75
N TRP A 528 16.10 22.75 5.92
CA TRP A 528 16.85 23.11 4.72
C TRP A 528 16.63 22.02 3.66
N ARG A 529 17.19 22.18 2.47
CA ARG A 529 16.95 21.27 1.35
C ARG A 529 17.32 19.81 1.66
N TYR A 530 18.35 19.62 2.48
CA TYR A 530 18.92 18.32 2.81
C TYR A 530 18.79 17.95 4.30
N GLY A 531 17.96 18.68 5.07
CA GLY A 531 17.61 18.20 6.41
C GLY A 531 16.47 18.95 7.08
N VAL A 532 16.01 18.36 8.19
CA VAL A 532 14.94 18.92 9.00
C VAL A 532 15.10 18.49 10.45
N VAL A 533 14.75 19.40 11.37
CA VAL A 533 14.61 19.11 12.79
C VAL A 533 13.12 19.03 13.13
N LEU A 534 12.73 17.88 13.67
CA LEU A 534 11.37 17.58 14.06
C LEU A 534 11.26 17.43 15.58
N HIS A 535 10.06 17.60 16.11
CA HIS A 535 9.71 17.43 17.51
C HIS A 535 8.37 16.73 17.65
N TYR A 536 8.34 15.66 18.46
CA TYR A 536 7.14 14.90 18.78
C TYR A 536 7.18 14.47 20.25
N GLN A 537 6.16 14.87 21.02
CA GLN A 537 5.96 14.47 22.42
C GLN A 537 7.23 14.50 23.29
N GLY A 538 7.94 15.64 23.29
CA GLY A 538 9.16 15.82 24.11
C GLY A 538 10.42 15.14 23.55
N THR A 539 10.36 14.58 22.34
CA THR A 539 11.50 13.99 21.63
C THR A 539 11.81 14.83 20.40
N LYS A 540 13.07 15.15 20.18
CA LYS A 540 13.56 15.84 18.98
C LYS A 540 14.21 14.82 18.04
N ALA A 541 14.10 15.06 16.74
CA ALA A 541 14.81 14.29 15.72
C ALA A 541 15.47 15.24 14.73
N ILE A 542 16.67 14.92 14.28
CA ILE A 542 17.30 15.56 13.12
C ILE A 542 17.45 14.52 12.03
N ILE A 543 17.00 14.88 10.82
CA ILE A 543 17.03 14.01 9.65
C ILE A 543 17.88 14.71 8.60
N ARG A 544 18.85 13.99 8.04
CA ARG A 544 19.76 14.52 7.02
C ARG A 544 19.81 13.58 5.81
N GLU A 545 19.66 14.15 4.63
CA GLU A 545 19.88 13.47 3.36
C GLU A 545 21.36 13.59 2.97
N LYS A 546 22.03 12.44 2.85
CA LYS A 546 23.40 12.34 2.35
C LYS A 546 23.37 11.70 0.97
N TYR A 547 22.98 12.51 -0.02
CA TYR A 547 22.68 12.05 -1.38
C TYR A 547 23.85 11.28 -2.02
N PHE A 548 25.07 11.80 -1.95
CA PHE A 548 26.26 11.15 -2.53
C PHE A 548 26.66 9.84 -1.81
N GLU A 549 26.21 9.65 -0.57
CA GLU A 549 26.39 8.41 0.18
C GLU A 549 25.17 7.47 0.02
N ASN A 550 24.19 7.83 -0.83
CA ASN A 550 22.92 7.12 -1.00
C ASN A 550 22.24 6.78 0.33
N LYS A 551 22.19 7.72 1.28
CA LYS A 551 21.57 7.43 2.58
C LYS A 551 20.83 8.59 3.22
N ILE A 552 19.89 8.25 4.09
CA ILE A 552 19.25 9.17 5.02
C ILE A 552 19.72 8.82 6.43
N SER A 553 20.27 9.81 7.14
CA SER A 553 20.66 9.71 8.54
C SER A 553 19.56 10.29 9.43
N ILE A 554 19.19 9.57 10.48
CA ILE A 554 18.18 9.97 11.46
C ILE A 554 18.84 9.88 12.83
N GLN A 555 18.79 10.98 13.58
CA GLN A 555 19.18 10.97 14.99
C GLN A 555 18.04 11.47 15.86
N LEU A 556 17.82 10.83 17.01
CA LEU A 556 16.76 11.17 17.95
C LEU A 556 17.29 11.35 19.37
N SER A 557 16.73 12.34 20.07
CA SER A 557 17.04 12.67 21.45
C SER A 557 15.74 12.92 22.23
N GLY A 558 15.56 12.26 23.37
CA GLY A 558 14.35 12.36 24.19
C GLY A 558 13.88 11.02 24.74
N VAL A 559 12.65 10.99 25.27
CA VAL A 559 12.09 9.82 25.96
C VAL A 559 11.38 8.86 24.97
N ASN A 560 10.67 9.40 23.98
CA ASN A 560 9.84 8.65 23.02
C ASN A 560 10.57 8.41 21.68
N LYS A 561 11.88 8.15 21.73
CA LYS A 561 12.74 7.97 20.55
C LYS A 561 12.22 6.88 19.62
N ARG A 562 11.71 5.78 20.19
CA ARG A 562 11.25 4.62 19.43
C ARG A 562 9.95 4.89 18.68
N GLU A 563 8.96 5.45 19.36
CA GLU A 563 7.67 5.83 18.77
C GLU A 563 7.88 6.86 17.66
N PHE A 564 8.76 7.84 17.91
CA PHE A 564 9.02 8.87 16.91
C PHE A 564 9.79 8.32 15.71
N LEU A 565 10.80 7.48 15.92
CA LEU A 565 11.50 6.80 14.83
C LEU A 565 10.53 5.92 14.02
N PHE A 566 9.57 5.25 14.65
CA PHE A 566 8.53 4.50 13.95
C PHE A 566 7.67 5.40 13.05
N LEU A 567 7.25 6.59 13.53
CA LEU A 567 6.50 7.55 12.72
C LEU A 567 7.32 8.03 11.51
N ILE A 568 8.58 8.42 11.72
CA ILE A 568 9.49 8.85 10.65
C ILE A 568 9.66 7.73 9.62
N ARG A 569 9.95 6.50 10.05
CA ARG A 569 10.09 5.33 9.17
C ARG A 569 8.79 5.03 8.42
N LYS A 570 7.64 5.13 9.07
CA LYS A 570 6.34 4.93 8.43
C LYS A 570 6.13 5.96 7.30
N THR A 571 6.41 7.23 7.55
CA THR A 571 6.27 8.30 6.53
C THR A 571 7.26 8.13 5.38
N ILE A 572 8.51 7.75 5.66
CA ILE A 572 9.48 7.42 4.61
C ILE A 572 9.02 6.22 3.77
N ASN A 573 8.50 5.17 4.41
CA ASN A 573 7.95 4.01 3.72
C ASN A 573 6.71 4.35 2.88
N GLU A 574 5.90 5.34 3.28
CA GLU A 574 4.80 5.85 2.46
C GLU A 574 5.34 6.51 1.17
N ILE A 575 6.42 7.28 1.26
CA ILE A 575 7.10 7.86 0.09
C ILE A 575 7.72 6.76 -0.80
N HIS A 576 8.29 5.72 -0.20
CA HIS A 576 8.89 4.60 -0.95
C HIS A 576 7.88 3.83 -1.80
N ARG A 577 6.61 3.75 -1.38
CA ARG A 577 5.56 3.01 -2.09
C ARG A 577 5.27 3.56 -3.49
N ASP A 578 5.64 4.81 -3.76
CA ASP A 578 5.48 5.40 -5.08
C ASP A 578 6.51 4.88 -6.10
N PHE A 579 7.56 4.21 -5.62
CA PHE A 579 8.60 3.60 -6.46
C PHE A 579 8.39 2.08 -6.54
N ASN A 580 8.42 1.52 -7.75
CA ASN A 580 8.32 0.09 -7.96
C ASN A 580 9.67 -0.58 -7.63
N LYS A 581 9.69 -1.47 -6.62
CA LYS A 581 10.88 -2.25 -6.22
C LYS A 581 12.08 -1.38 -5.82
N LEU A 582 11.87 -0.31 -5.05
CA LEU A 582 12.98 0.44 -4.46
C LEU A 582 13.76 -0.44 -3.48
N GLU A 583 15.06 -0.59 -3.71
CA GLU A 583 15.95 -1.40 -2.88
C GLU A 583 16.67 -0.52 -1.84
N PHE A 584 16.39 -0.78 -0.56
CA PHE A 584 17.02 -0.09 0.56
C PHE A 584 17.23 -1.04 1.74
N LYS A 585 18.11 -0.66 2.64
CA LYS A 585 18.43 -1.35 3.89
C LYS A 585 18.36 -0.39 5.05
N GLU A 586 17.69 -0.81 6.10
CA GLU A 586 17.66 -0.10 7.36
C GLU A 586 18.84 -0.54 8.23
N MET A 587 19.54 0.42 8.81
CA MET A 587 20.85 0.20 9.42
C MET A 587 20.88 0.77 10.85
N VAL A 588 21.41 -0.04 11.77
CA VAL A 588 21.59 0.31 13.18
C VAL A 588 23.08 0.32 13.50
N PRO A 589 23.63 1.41 14.06
CA PRO A 589 25.04 1.49 14.38
C PRO A 589 25.40 0.59 15.57
N CYS A 590 26.59 0.05 15.52
CA CYS A 590 27.19 -0.72 16.60
C CYS A 590 27.47 0.17 17.81
N ILE A 591 27.22 -0.35 19.01
CA ILE A 591 27.44 0.34 20.30
C ILE A 591 28.69 -0.16 21.04
N CYS A 592 29.58 -0.89 20.35
CA CYS A 592 30.84 -1.37 20.95
C CYS A 592 31.74 -0.20 21.37
N SER A 593 32.78 -0.50 22.16
CA SER A 593 33.66 0.53 22.76
C SER A 593 34.26 1.47 21.71
N GLN A 594 34.69 0.91 20.58
CA GLN A 594 35.26 1.63 19.44
C GLN A 594 34.21 2.37 18.61
N CYS A 595 33.07 1.73 18.31
CA CYS A 595 32.04 2.32 17.45
C CYS A 595 31.29 3.45 18.15
N LYS A 596 31.11 3.40 19.47
CA LYS A 596 30.44 4.46 20.24
C LYS A 596 31.20 5.80 20.19
N GLN A 597 32.52 5.75 20.01
CA GLN A 597 33.39 6.94 19.92
C GLN A 597 33.73 7.32 18.47
N SER A 598 33.36 6.48 17.50
CA SER A 598 33.67 6.70 16.09
C SER A 598 32.62 7.59 15.42
N ASN A 599 33.08 8.47 14.53
CA ASN A 599 32.21 9.17 13.59
C ASN A 599 31.68 8.25 12.48
N GLU A 600 32.36 7.12 12.26
CA GLU A 600 31.99 6.06 11.31
C GLU A 600 31.90 4.71 12.06
N PRO A 601 30.80 4.45 12.78
CA PRO A 601 30.59 3.16 13.43
C PRO A 601 30.34 2.06 12.40
N TYR A 602 30.59 0.80 12.79
CA TYR A 602 30.07 -0.34 12.03
C TYR A 602 28.55 -0.35 12.10
N PHE A 603 27.86 -0.69 11.00
CA PHE A 603 26.41 -0.77 10.96
C PHE A 603 25.93 -2.20 10.73
N TYR A 604 24.87 -2.58 11.42
CA TYR A 604 24.15 -3.83 11.22
C TYR A 604 22.86 -3.58 10.44
N GLU A 605 22.52 -4.47 9.53
CA GLU A 605 21.20 -4.49 8.91
C GLU A 605 20.13 -4.79 9.97
N PHE A 606 19.08 -3.98 10.00
CA PHE A 606 17.99 -4.10 10.98
C PHE A 606 17.27 -5.45 10.89
N ASP A 607 17.04 -5.95 9.67
CA ASP A 607 16.45 -7.27 9.43
C ASP A 607 17.35 -8.43 9.89
N LEU A 608 18.67 -8.23 9.90
CA LEU A 608 19.59 -9.19 10.50
C LEU A 608 19.39 -9.23 12.02
N LEU A 609 19.34 -8.07 12.68
CA LEU A 609 19.11 -7.99 14.13
C LEU A 609 17.76 -8.61 14.53
N LEU A 610 16.70 -8.37 13.75
CA LEU A 610 15.40 -9.04 13.92
C LEU A 610 15.50 -10.56 13.84
N ARG A 611 16.25 -11.10 12.86
CA ARG A 611 16.48 -12.54 12.76
C ARG A 611 17.27 -13.09 13.94
N TYR A 612 18.24 -12.35 14.47
CA TYR A 612 18.94 -12.74 15.71
C TYR A 612 17.96 -12.83 16.89
N GLU A 613 17.08 -11.85 17.08
CA GLU A 613 16.05 -11.90 18.13
C GLU A 613 15.07 -13.07 17.93
N MET A 614 14.56 -13.29 16.71
CA MET A 614 13.63 -14.38 16.40
C MET A 614 14.24 -15.77 16.64
N ASN A 615 15.55 -15.92 16.45
CA ASN A 615 16.28 -17.16 16.71
C ASN A 615 16.87 -17.23 18.13
N ASN A 616 16.51 -16.29 19.02
CA ASN A 616 17.02 -16.18 20.40
C ASN A 616 18.55 -16.11 20.50
N LEU A 617 19.22 -15.51 19.50
CA LEU A 617 20.66 -15.28 19.50
C LEU A 617 20.96 -13.93 20.15
N ALA A 618 21.52 -13.95 21.36
CA ALA A 618 21.65 -12.76 22.19
C ALA A 618 22.79 -11.80 21.79
N LYS A 619 23.78 -12.27 21.03
CA LYS A 619 25.00 -11.52 20.74
C LYS A 619 25.35 -11.55 19.26
N ILE A 620 25.90 -10.45 18.77
CA ILE A 620 26.42 -10.29 17.42
C ILE A 620 27.81 -9.67 17.47
N ARG A 621 28.73 -10.11 16.61
CA ARG A 621 30.11 -9.61 16.58
C ARG A 621 30.19 -8.31 15.77
N CYS A 622 30.96 -7.33 16.24
CA CYS A 622 31.32 -6.14 15.49
C CYS A 622 32.45 -6.45 14.51
N ASN A 623 32.34 -6.03 13.25
CA ASN A 623 33.42 -6.26 12.28
C ASN A 623 34.60 -5.29 12.44
N ASN A 624 34.38 -4.12 13.04
CA ASN A 624 35.47 -3.16 13.32
C ASN A 624 36.29 -3.57 14.55
N SER A 625 35.65 -3.67 15.73
CA SER A 625 36.35 -3.97 16.99
C SER A 625 36.51 -5.46 17.28
N LEU A 626 35.81 -6.33 16.55
CA LEU A 626 35.72 -7.77 16.81
C LEU A 626 35.07 -8.15 18.16
N GLU A 627 34.54 -7.17 18.91
CA GLU A 627 33.80 -7.37 20.16
C GLU A 627 32.41 -7.97 19.91
N GLU A 628 31.92 -8.77 20.86
CA GLU A 628 30.51 -9.19 20.87
C GLU A 628 29.64 -8.14 21.55
N VAL A 629 28.57 -7.75 20.87
CA VAL A 629 27.60 -6.75 21.34
C VAL A 629 26.24 -7.42 21.54
N GLY A 630 25.50 -7.00 22.57
CA GLY A 630 24.16 -7.50 22.83
C GLY A 630 23.18 -7.04 21.75
N VAL A 631 22.52 -7.99 21.09
CA VAL A 631 21.52 -7.68 20.03
C VAL A 631 20.38 -6.84 20.61
N LEU A 632 19.86 -7.23 21.78
CA LEU A 632 18.78 -6.48 22.45
C LEU A 632 19.16 -5.01 22.69
N GLN A 633 20.42 -4.72 23.03
CA GLN A 633 20.85 -3.35 23.29
C GLN A 633 20.91 -2.49 22.01
N LEU A 634 21.19 -3.11 20.86
CA LEU A 634 21.14 -2.45 19.56
C LEU A 634 19.69 -2.17 19.13
N THR A 635 18.76 -2.99 19.59
CA THR A 635 17.38 -2.99 19.10
C THR A 635 16.38 -2.36 20.07
N THR A 636 16.72 -2.16 21.35
CA THR A 636 15.80 -1.67 22.39
C THR A 636 15.09 -0.37 21.97
N ASP A 637 15.86 0.55 21.39
CA ASP A 637 15.37 1.87 20.96
C ASP A 637 14.80 1.86 19.52
N VAL A 638 14.86 0.75 18.78
CA VAL A 638 14.55 0.65 17.34
C VAL A 638 13.46 -0.38 17.00
N ILE A 639 13.53 -1.58 17.57
CA ILE A 639 12.53 -2.65 17.42
C ILE A 639 11.40 -2.41 18.42
N LYS A 640 10.17 -2.74 18.03
CA LYS A 640 9.04 -2.81 18.96
C LYS A 640 9.13 -4.00 19.97
N GLY A 641 10.32 -4.52 20.26
CA GLY A 641 10.57 -5.88 20.76
C GLY A 641 11.05 -5.90 22.21
N ARG A 642 10.24 -6.53 23.07
CA ARG A 642 10.14 -6.32 24.52
C ARG A 642 9.88 -4.85 24.85
N LEU A 643 8.62 -4.60 25.13
CA LEU A 643 8.24 -3.58 26.08
C LEU A 643 9.12 -3.67 27.33
N SER A 644 9.00 -2.67 28.18
CA SER A 644 9.23 -2.79 29.61
C SER A 644 8.89 -4.20 30.13
N GLU A 645 9.26 -4.53 31.36
CA GLU A 645 8.69 -5.69 32.05
C GLU A 645 7.14 -5.72 32.02
N GLU A 646 6.49 -4.66 31.52
CA GLU A 646 5.06 -4.44 31.36
C GLU A 646 4.47 -4.88 29.98
N LYS A 647 3.42 -5.70 30.03
CA LYS A 647 2.59 -6.15 28.91
C LYS A 647 1.77 -4.98 28.34
N MET A 648 1.90 -4.63 27.07
CA MET A 648 1.01 -3.65 26.43
C MET A 648 -0.27 -4.36 25.99
N ILE A 649 -1.41 -3.92 26.53
CA ILE A 649 -2.72 -4.54 26.38
C ILE A 649 -3.66 -3.54 25.68
N PHE A 650 -4.07 -3.84 24.45
CA PHE A 650 -5.08 -3.07 23.73
C PHE A 650 -6.48 -3.39 24.27
N CYS A 651 -7.32 -2.39 24.51
CA CYS A 651 -8.69 -2.57 24.99
C CYS A 651 -9.63 -1.53 24.35
N GLU A 652 -10.94 -1.74 24.43
CA GLU A 652 -11.90 -0.77 23.91
C GLU A 652 -11.80 0.57 24.65
N ASN A 653 -11.88 1.68 23.91
CA ASN A 653 -11.68 3.05 24.41
C ASN A 653 -12.54 3.40 25.63
N THR A 654 -13.75 2.86 25.74
CA THR A 654 -14.64 3.10 26.89
C THR A 654 -14.12 2.53 28.21
N ASN A 655 -13.20 1.55 28.15
CA ASN A 655 -12.74 0.80 29.32
C ASN A 655 -11.29 1.18 29.71
N GLU A 656 -10.55 1.85 28.83
CA GLU A 656 -9.14 2.19 29.03
C GLU A 656 -8.90 2.99 30.34
N ALA A 657 -9.71 4.02 30.58
CA ALA A 657 -9.60 4.87 31.76
C ALA A 657 -9.77 4.08 33.07
N LEU A 658 -10.62 3.05 33.09
CA LEU A 658 -10.82 2.19 34.24
C LEU A 658 -9.63 1.26 34.46
N PHE A 659 -9.09 0.68 33.40
CA PHE A 659 -7.93 -0.22 33.50
C PHE A 659 -6.65 0.51 33.89
N ARG A 660 -6.45 1.77 33.47
CA ARG A 660 -5.31 2.58 33.95
C ARG A 660 -5.31 2.78 35.47
N GLU A 661 -6.48 2.82 36.10
CA GLU A 661 -6.62 3.01 37.55
C GLU A 661 -6.35 1.73 38.38
N THR A 662 -6.28 0.55 37.74
CA THR A 662 -6.17 -0.74 38.45
C THR A 662 -4.77 -1.05 38.98
N ALA A 663 -3.73 -0.32 38.56
CA ALA A 663 -2.33 -0.57 38.94
C ALA A 663 -1.91 -2.05 38.80
N ILE A 664 -2.45 -2.76 37.80
CA ILE A 664 -2.03 -4.12 37.46
C ILE A 664 -0.53 -4.07 37.17
N ALA A 665 0.27 -4.77 37.98
CA ALA A 665 1.71 -4.81 37.82
C ALA A 665 2.06 -5.30 36.42
N ASN A 666 3.01 -4.62 35.77
CA ASN A 666 3.50 -5.03 34.48
C ASN A 666 2.44 -5.04 33.38
N ALA A 667 1.57 -4.01 33.30
CA ALA A 667 0.69 -3.81 32.14
C ALA A 667 0.45 -2.33 31.77
N VAL A 668 0.47 -2.03 30.46
CA VAL A 668 0.13 -0.71 29.89
C VAL A 668 -1.09 -0.86 28.98
N PHE A 669 -2.19 -0.17 29.32
CA PHE A 669 -3.43 -0.25 28.55
C PHE A 669 -3.49 0.82 27.45
N CYS A 670 -3.89 0.43 26.25
CA CYS A 670 -4.03 1.30 25.09
C CYS A 670 -5.44 1.20 24.52
N ALA A 671 -6.09 2.35 24.31
CA ALA A 671 -7.42 2.40 23.70
C ALA A 671 -7.40 2.08 22.20
N GLU A 672 -8.36 1.26 21.78
CA GLU A 672 -8.76 1.03 20.40
C GLU A 672 -10.25 1.34 20.24
N LYS A 673 -10.66 1.61 19.00
CA LYS A 673 -12.02 2.10 18.71
C LYS A 673 -13.13 1.12 19.11
N ASP A 674 -12.89 -0.18 18.90
CA ASP A 674 -13.84 -1.28 19.11
C ASP A 674 -13.10 -2.62 19.24
N SER A 675 -13.80 -3.68 19.65
CA SER A 675 -13.26 -5.05 19.76
C SER A 675 -12.68 -5.59 18.46
N ALA A 676 -13.20 -5.15 17.30
CA ALA A 676 -12.63 -5.50 16.00
C ALA A 676 -11.19 -4.95 15.86
N SER A 677 -10.99 -3.70 16.23
CA SER A 677 -9.68 -3.03 16.21
C SER A 677 -8.72 -3.66 17.21
N VAL A 678 -9.17 -3.99 18.43
CA VAL A 678 -8.38 -4.76 19.41
C VAL A 678 -7.94 -6.11 18.84
N PHE A 679 -8.86 -6.85 18.22
CA PHE A 679 -8.54 -8.13 17.61
C PHE A 679 -7.54 -8.01 16.45
N PHE A 680 -7.65 -6.95 15.63
CA PHE A 680 -6.66 -6.71 14.58
C PHE A 680 -5.27 -6.41 15.13
N GLN A 681 -5.14 -5.72 16.26
CA GLN A 681 -3.84 -5.51 16.91
C GLN A 681 -3.23 -6.84 17.34
N VAL A 682 -4.00 -7.68 18.05
CA VAL A 682 -3.59 -9.02 18.50
C VAL A 682 -3.14 -9.89 17.33
N ARG A 683 -3.91 -9.88 16.24
CA ARG A 683 -3.67 -10.72 15.06
C ARG A 683 -2.46 -10.27 14.25
N THR A 684 -2.30 -8.96 14.04
CA THR A 684 -1.22 -8.41 13.20
C THR A 684 0.08 -8.23 13.96
N ARG A 685 0.04 -8.22 15.30
CA ARG A 685 1.18 -7.97 16.18
C ARG A 685 1.17 -8.94 17.37
N PRO A 686 1.64 -10.20 17.17
CA PRO A 686 1.62 -11.26 18.20
C PRO A 686 2.35 -10.93 19.51
N GLN A 687 3.22 -9.91 19.49
CA GLN A 687 3.96 -9.42 20.64
C GLN A 687 3.15 -8.52 21.58
N PHE A 688 1.96 -8.05 21.17
CA PHE A 688 1.06 -7.27 22.03
C PHE A 688 -0.12 -8.10 22.47
N PHE A 689 -0.71 -7.69 23.59
CA PHE A 689 -1.88 -8.34 24.14
C PHE A 689 -3.13 -7.54 23.79
N GLY A 690 -4.27 -8.22 23.74
CA GLY A 690 -5.58 -7.58 23.64
C GLY A 690 -6.47 -8.01 24.79
N LEU A 691 -7.35 -7.12 25.23
CA LEU A 691 -8.38 -7.39 26.23
C LEU A 691 -9.75 -7.03 25.64
N ARG A 692 -10.63 -8.02 25.64
CA ARG A 692 -11.98 -7.95 25.05
C ARG A 692 -13.05 -8.38 26.07
N ASP A 693 -14.21 -7.70 26.00
CA ASP A 693 -15.44 -8.14 26.65
C ASP A 693 -15.93 -9.49 26.12
N ARG A 694 -16.54 -10.31 26.98
CA ARG A 694 -16.95 -11.66 26.60
C ARG A 694 -18.04 -11.69 25.54
N ASP A 695 -18.96 -10.72 25.54
CA ASP A 695 -19.96 -10.50 24.49
C ASP A 695 -20.60 -11.80 23.93
N PHE A 696 -21.36 -12.55 24.73
CA PHE A 696 -22.00 -13.82 24.31
C PHE A 696 -21.06 -14.93 23.78
N LEU A 697 -19.75 -14.82 23.91
CA LEU A 697 -18.84 -15.94 23.65
C LEU A 697 -19.06 -17.04 24.70
N ILE A 698 -19.18 -18.29 24.27
CA ILE A 698 -19.28 -19.45 25.18
C ILE A 698 -17.88 -19.98 25.54
N ASP A 699 -17.76 -20.74 26.63
CA ASP A 699 -16.46 -21.16 27.16
C ASP A 699 -15.63 -21.95 26.11
N GLY A 700 -16.28 -22.84 25.36
CA GLY A 700 -15.63 -23.60 24.30
C GLY A 700 -15.12 -22.73 23.13
N GLU A 701 -15.76 -21.59 22.84
CA GLU A 701 -15.29 -20.65 21.82
C GLU A 701 -14.09 -19.85 22.32
N ILE A 702 -14.12 -19.42 23.58
CA ILE A 702 -13.01 -18.72 24.23
C ILE A 702 -11.77 -19.61 24.26
N GLU A 703 -11.92 -20.90 24.61
CA GLU A 703 -10.80 -21.85 24.60
C GLU A 703 -10.19 -22.01 23.21
N LYS A 704 -11.03 -22.09 22.16
CA LYS A 704 -10.55 -22.15 20.79
C LYS A 704 -9.82 -20.87 20.40
N ILE A 705 -10.43 -19.70 20.63
CA ILE A 705 -9.82 -18.40 20.32
C ILE A 705 -8.47 -18.26 21.02
N ARG A 706 -8.36 -18.65 22.30
CA ARG A 706 -7.11 -18.60 23.05
C ARG A 706 -6.03 -19.56 22.52
N LYS A 707 -6.39 -20.72 21.97
CA LYS A 707 -5.43 -21.62 21.33
C LYS A 707 -4.77 -21.00 20.10
N VAL A 708 -5.51 -20.19 19.35
CA VAL A 708 -5.00 -19.48 18.16
C VAL A 708 -4.26 -18.20 18.53
N TYR A 709 -4.83 -17.46 19.49
CA TYR A 709 -4.39 -16.13 19.90
C TYR A 709 -4.13 -16.14 21.42
N PRO A 710 -3.01 -16.73 21.88
CA PRO A 710 -2.69 -16.81 23.31
C PRO A 710 -2.45 -15.43 23.94
N ASN A 711 -2.17 -14.43 23.11
CA ASN A 711 -2.06 -13.02 23.49
C ASN A 711 -3.43 -12.29 23.56
N TYR A 712 -4.56 -13.00 23.42
CA TYR A 712 -5.90 -12.40 23.47
C TYR A 712 -6.67 -12.76 24.74
N PHE A 713 -6.75 -11.82 25.67
CA PHE A 713 -7.49 -11.95 26.92
C PHE A 713 -8.97 -11.64 26.70
N ILE A 714 -9.83 -12.61 27.02
CA ILE A 714 -11.30 -12.46 26.96
C ILE A 714 -11.82 -12.59 28.38
N LEU A 715 -12.63 -11.64 28.83
CA LEU A 715 -13.23 -11.63 30.17
C LEU A 715 -14.03 -12.92 30.45
N ASP A 716 -14.09 -13.33 31.72
CA ASP A 716 -14.90 -14.48 32.15
C ASP A 716 -16.40 -14.13 32.20
N TYR A 717 -16.75 -12.88 32.55
CA TYR A 717 -18.12 -12.35 32.52
C TYR A 717 -18.38 -11.46 31.30
N TYR A 718 -19.65 -11.14 31.06
CA TYR A 718 -20.12 -10.43 29.87
C TYR A 718 -19.30 -9.17 29.53
N CYS A 719 -19.09 -8.27 30.50
CA CYS A 719 -18.32 -7.03 30.35
C CYS A 719 -17.66 -6.63 31.67
N ILE A 720 -16.80 -5.61 31.67
CA ILE A 720 -16.09 -5.14 32.87
C ILE A 720 -17.04 -4.75 34.02
N GLU A 721 -18.21 -4.16 33.72
CA GLU A 721 -19.17 -3.74 34.73
C GLU A 721 -19.72 -4.92 35.55
N ASN A 722 -19.72 -6.14 35.00
CA ASN A 722 -20.09 -7.33 35.75
C ASN A 722 -19.12 -7.62 36.91
N TYR A 723 -17.85 -7.26 36.77
CA TYR A 723 -16.86 -7.36 37.85
C TYR A 723 -17.03 -6.22 38.85
N LEU A 724 -17.19 -4.99 38.37
CA LEU A 724 -17.33 -3.80 39.22
C LEU A 724 -18.51 -3.96 40.18
N TYR A 725 -19.67 -4.39 39.66
CA TYR A 725 -20.90 -4.51 40.44
C TYR A 725 -21.17 -5.94 40.92
N HIS A 726 -20.14 -6.79 40.94
CA HIS A 726 -20.25 -8.12 41.50
C HIS A 726 -20.57 -8.03 43.01
N PRO A 727 -21.53 -8.81 43.54
CA PRO A 727 -21.88 -8.82 44.97
C PRO A 727 -20.67 -8.97 45.91
N GLU A 728 -19.69 -9.80 45.56
CA GLU A 728 -18.43 -9.93 46.33
C GLU A 728 -17.58 -8.64 46.30
N ASN A 729 -17.51 -7.99 45.14
CA ASN A 729 -16.73 -6.78 44.96
C ASN A 729 -17.29 -5.62 45.79
N ILE A 730 -18.61 -5.47 45.78
CA ILE A 730 -19.31 -4.44 46.57
C ILE A 730 -19.23 -4.77 48.06
N ALA A 731 -19.36 -6.04 48.45
CA ALA A 731 -19.27 -6.46 49.85
C ALA A 731 -17.91 -6.15 50.48
N GLU A 732 -16.83 -6.13 49.69
CA GLU A 732 -15.49 -5.76 50.16
C GLU A 732 -15.42 -4.31 50.69
N LEU A 733 -16.26 -3.41 50.16
CA LEU A 733 -16.34 -2.02 50.61
C LEU A 733 -16.98 -1.86 52.00
N LYS A 734 -17.54 -2.92 52.59
CA LYS A 734 -18.16 -2.94 53.94
C LYS A 734 -19.16 -1.80 54.16
N LEU A 735 -20.03 -1.57 53.18
CA LEU A 735 -21.02 -0.50 53.21
C LEU A 735 -22.11 -0.78 54.26
N ASP A 736 -22.50 0.26 55.01
CA ASP A 736 -23.53 0.12 56.05
C ASP A 736 -24.89 -0.30 55.47
N GLY A 737 -25.43 -1.40 56.01
CA GLY A 737 -26.72 -1.94 55.61
C GLY A 737 -26.76 -2.57 54.20
N PHE A 738 -25.61 -2.86 53.58
CA PHE A 738 -25.56 -3.63 52.33
C PHE A 738 -25.80 -5.12 52.60
N ASP A 739 -26.97 -5.62 52.19
CA ASP A 739 -27.27 -7.05 52.21
C ASP A 739 -26.93 -7.68 50.85
N LYS A 740 -25.80 -8.40 50.84
CA LYS A 740 -25.32 -9.14 49.68
C LYS A 740 -26.33 -10.16 49.17
N LYS A 741 -27.07 -10.85 50.04
CA LYS A 741 -28.06 -11.86 49.62
C LYS A 741 -29.24 -11.19 48.94
N ALA A 742 -29.75 -10.10 49.51
CA ALA A 742 -30.85 -9.34 48.93
C ALA A 742 -30.46 -8.74 47.57
N TYR A 743 -29.24 -8.20 47.44
CA TYR A 743 -28.72 -7.67 46.18
C TYR A 743 -28.56 -8.74 45.10
N THR A 744 -28.03 -9.92 45.46
CA THR A 744 -27.94 -11.05 44.53
C THR A 744 -29.33 -11.50 44.04
N GLN A 745 -30.34 -11.50 44.91
CA GLN A 745 -31.72 -11.83 44.53
C GLN A 745 -32.34 -10.79 43.58
N ASP A 746 -32.03 -9.50 43.76
CA ASP A 746 -32.45 -8.44 42.84
C ASP A 746 -31.82 -8.63 41.45
N LEU A 747 -30.52 -8.95 41.38
CA LEU A 747 -29.84 -9.28 40.12
C LEU A 747 -30.51 -10.46 39.41
N ILE A 748 -30.82 -11.55 40.13
CA ILE A 748 -31.48 -12.74 39.59
C ILE A 748 -32.89 -12.38 39.08
N SER A 749 -33.66 -11.62 39.85
CA SER A 749 -35.02 -11.20 39.49
C SER A 749 -35.03 -10.36 38.21
N GLN A 750 -34.15 -9.36 38.11
CA GLN A 750 -34.05 -8.50 36.93
C GLN A 750 -33.56 -9.26 35.69
N LYS A 751 -32.57 -10.16 35.84
CA LYS A 751 -32.17 -11.10 34.77
C LYS A 751 -33.37 -11.90 34.28
N ASN A 752 -34.11 -12.54 35.19
CA ASN A 752 -35.24 -13.40 34.83
C ASN A 752 -36.33 -12.62 34.08
N SER A 753 -36.56 -11.34 34.45
CA SER A 753 -37.51 -10.46 33.74
C SER A 753 -37.09 -10.09 32.31
N ARG A 754 -35.78 -10.10 32.01
CA ARG A 754 -35.22 -9.70 30.69
C ARG A 754 -34.66 -10.86 29.87
N LYS A 755 -34.79 -12.10 30.36
CA LYS A 755 -34.24 -13.30 29.69
C LYS A 755 -34.63 -13.39 28.22
N LEU A 756 -35.91 -13.22 27.89
CA LEU A 756 -36.42 -13.33 26.53
C LEU A 756 -35.89 -12.23 25.60
N GLU A 757 -35.73 -11.01 26.11
CA GLU A 757 -35.14 -9.88 25.39
C GLU A 757 -33.70 -10.20 24.98
N ILE A 758 -32.90 -10.69 25.92
CA ILE A 758 -31.49 -11.03 25.70
C ILE A 758 -31.35 -12.20 24.71
N VAL A 759 -32.20 -13.23 24.84
CA VAL A 759 -32.25 -14.39 23.94
C VAL A 759 -32.60 -13.96 22.50
N SER A 760 -33.39 -12.90 22.31
CA SER A 760 -33.79 -12.44 20.97
C SER A 760 -32.67 -11.77 20.17
N ILE A 761 -31.62 -11.25 20.83
CA ILE A 761 -30.62 -10.39 20.17
C ILE A 761 -29.22 -11.02 20.03
N PHE A 762 -28.87 -12.03 20.84
CA PHE A 762 -27.48 -12.51 20.91
C PHE A 762 -26.98 -13.08 19.56
N LYS A 763 -27.88 -13.67 18.73
CA LYS A 763 -27.53 -14.17 17.40
C LYS A 763 -26.98 -13.06 16.51
N LYS A 764 -27.72 -11.95 16.43
CA LYS A 764 -27.36 -10.78 15.62
C LYS A 764 -26.07 -10.12 16.13
N SER A 765 -25.87 -10.10 17.45
CA SER A 765 -24.63 -9.60 18.06
C SER A 765 -23.42 -10.41 17.59
N ARG A 766 -23.52 -11.75 17.65
CA ARG A 766 -22.42 -12.68 17.32
C ARG A 766 -22.02 -12.66 15.85
N ASP A 767 -22.93 -12.34 14.93
CA ASP A 767 -22.60 -12.20 13.50
C ASP A 767 -21.67 -11.01 13.23
N GLY A 768 -21.51 -10.09 14.19
CA GLY A 768 -20.58 -8.97 14.13
C GLY A 768 -19.12 -9.32 14.37
N TYR A 769 -18.83 -10.41 15.10
CA TYR A 769 -17.51 -10.65 15.69
C TYR A 769 -16.47 -11.04 14.65
N GLN A 770 -15.36 -10.30 14.64
CA GLN A 770 -14.29 -10.51 13.66
C GLN A 770 -13.57 -11.84 13.86
N GLU A 771 -13.53 -12.33 15.10
CA GLU A 771 -12.98 -13.63 15.50
C GLU A 771 -13.68 -14.78 14.77
N PHE A 772 -14.97 -14.63 14.47
CA PHE A 772 -15.75 -15.62 13.73
C PHE A 772 -15.74 -15.42 12.22
N LYS A 773 -15.28 -14.26 11.75
CA LYS A 773 -15.17 -13.91 10.32
C LYS A 773 -13.83 -14.32 9.70
N ILE A 774 -12.89 -14.81 10.51
CA ILE A 774 -11.60 -15.31 10.04
C ILE A 774 -11.70 -16.81 9.75
N GLU A 775 -11.70 -17.13 8.46
CA GLU A 775 -12.01 -18.47 7.92
C GLU A 775 -10.90 -19.52 8.10
N ARG A 776 -9.86 -19.27 8.91
CA ARG A 776 -8.77 -20.24 9.13
C ARG A 776 -9.03 -21.24 10.25
N GLU A 777 -10.01 -21.02 11.13
CA GLU A 777 -10.39 -21.97 12.16
C GLU A 777 -11.90 -21.96 12.43
N ASN A 778 -12.50 -23.12 12.65
CA ASN A 778 -13.92 -23.26 13.00
C ASN A 778 -14.12 -22.87 14.49
N LEU A 779 -13.84 -21.59 14.78
CA LEU A 779 -13.90 -20.97 16.10
C LEU A 779 -15.35 -20.90 16.60
N ARG A 780 -16.31 -20.75 15.68
CA ARG A 780 -17.74 -20.82 15.96
C ARG A 780 -18.17 -22.29 15.98
N THR A 781 -18.70 -22.77 17.10
CA THR A 781 -19.46 -24.02 17.12
C THR A 781 -20.90 -23.75 16.70
N LYS A 782 -21.39 -24.46 15.68
CA LYS A 782 -22.84 -24.50 15.36
C LYS A 782 -23.68 -25.22 16.44
N ILE A 783 -23.03 -25.74 17.49
CA ILE A 783 -23.66 -26.31 18.67
C ILE A 783 -23.84 -25.21 19.73
N ASP A 784 -25.07 -25.11 20.22
CA ASP A 784 -25.53 -24.47 21.47
C ASP A 784 -25.72 -22.94 21.52
N GLU A 785 -26.71 -22.46 20.77
CA GLU A 785 -27.57 -21.37 21.27
C GLU A 785 -28.19 -21.71 22.64
N ASN A 786 -28.38 -23.01 22.91
CA ASN A 786 -28.85 -23.50 24.20
C ASN A 786 -27.89 -23.20 25.36
N GLU A 787 -26.58 -23.01 25.14
CA GLU A 787 -25.65 -22.78 26.25
C GLU A 787 -25.75 -21.36 26.81
N ILE A 788 -25.93 -20.37 25.95
CA ILE A 788 -26.26 -19.00 26.37
C ILE A 788 -27.60 -18.97 27.12
N ILE A 789 -28.58 -19.74 26.62
CA ILE A 789 -29.88 -19.90 27.30
C ILE A 789 -29.69 -20.58 28.66
N LYS A 790 -28.92 -21.67 28.75
CA LYS A 790 -28.59 -22.36 30.01
C LYS A 790 -27.90 -21.41 30.99
N TYR A 791 -26.98 -20.58 30.52
CA TYR A 791 -26.34 -19.57 31.38
C TYR A 791 -27.37 -18.60 31.96
N LEU A 792 -28.27 -18.07 31.12
CA LEU A 792 -29.34 -17.15 31.56
C LEU A 792 -30.42 -17.83 32.42
N GLU A 793 -30.63 -19.13 32.27
CA GLU A 793 -31.57 -19.92 33.08
C GLU A 793 -31.03 -20.27 34.45
N SER A 794 -29.71 -20.27 34.62
CA SER A 794 -29.09 -20.47 35.91
C SER A 794 -29.37 -19.29 36.85
N ASP A 795 -29.64 -19.61 38.11
CA ASP A 795 -29.64 -18.64 39.21
C ASP A 795 -28.27 -18.59 39.92
N ASP A 796 -27.31 -19.41 39.48
CA ASP A 796 -25.91 -19.28 39.88
C ASP A 796 -25.29 -18.04 39.24
N LEU A 797 -24.80 -17.15 40.10
CA LEU A 797 -24.25 -15.84 39.75
C LEU A 797 -23.07 -15.93 38.78
N GLU A 798 -22.13 -16.84 39.04
CA GLU A 798 -20.93 -17.04 38.23
C GLU A 798 -21.28 -17.55 36.82
N THR A 799 -22.40 -18.27 36.71
CA THR A 799 -22.90 -18.83 35.46
C THR A 799 -23.66 -17.78 34.63
N PHE A 800 -24.66 -17.09 35.20
CA PHE A 800 -25.49 -16.19 34.38
C PHE A 800 -24.77 -14.90 33.98
N LEU A 801 -23.80 -14.42 34.78
CA LEU A 801 -23.02 -13.23 34.44
C LEU A 801 -22.14 -13.42 33.19
N LYS A 802 -21.97 -14.65 32.69
CA LYS A 802 -21.32 -14.92 31.39
C LYS A 802 -22.13 -14.38 30.20
N SER A 803 -23.46 -14.26 30.34
CA SER A 803 -24.38 -13.89 29.25
C SER A 803 -25.30 -12.70 29.59
N TYR A 804 -25.22 -12.16 30.80
CA TYR A 804 -26.03 -11.04 31.26
C TYR A 804 -25.18 -9.79 31.45
N SER A 805 -25.43 -8.73 30.69
CA SER A 805 -24.74 -7.43 30.86
C SER A 805 -25.35 -6.62 32.00
N VAL A 806 -24.58 -6.39 33.07
CA VAL A 806 -25.00 -5.49 34.16
C VAL A 806 -25.08 -4.03 33.68
N LYS A 807 -24.24 -3.65 32.72
CA LYS A 807 -24.24 -2.31 32.11
C LYS A 807 -25.56 -1.99 31.42
N THR A 808 -26.07 -2.93 30.63
CA THR A 808 -27.23 -2.71 29.75
C THR A 808 -28.56 -3.06 30.44
N TYR A 809 -28.59 -4.14 31.22
CA TYR A 809 -29.86 -4.74 31.65
C TYR A 809 -30.19 -4.54 33.14
N PHE A 810 -29.21 -4.21 33.98
CA PHE A 810 -29.48 -4.07 35.41
C PHE A 810 -29.79 -2.61 35.77
N LYS A 811 -30.95 -2.38 36.41
CA LYS A 811 -31.28 -1.11 37.04
C LYS A 811 -30.67 -1.11 38.44
N LYS A 812 -29.76 -0.15 38.70
CA LYS A 812 -28.94 -0.08 39.91
C LYS A 812 -29.68 0.48 41.14
N THR A 813 -31.01 0.50 41.14
CA THR A 813 -31.84 1.12 42.19
C THR A 813 -31.56 0.60 43.59
N SER A 814 -31.19 -0.68 43.73
CA SER A 814 -30.85 -1.31 45.01
C SER A 814 -29.52 -0.84 45.60
N ILE A 815 -28.62 -0.28 44.77
CA ILE A 815 -27.28 0.16 45.16
C ILE A 815 -27.00 1.65 44.92
N GLU A 816 -27.91 2.36 44.26
CA GLU A 816 -27.81 3.80 43.97
C GLU A 816 -27.56 4.64 45.23
N LYS A 817 -28.18 4.28 46.36
CA LYS A 817 -28.02 4.97 47.65
C LYS A 817 -26.58 4.97 48.19
N TYR A 818 -25.71 4.09 47.69
CA TYR A 818 -24.31 3.98 48.11
C TYR A 818 -23.35 4.84 47.27
N ASN A 819 -23.83 5.49 46.20
CA ASN A 819 -23.06 6.37 45.33
C ASN A 819 -21.69 5.78 44.88
N LEU A 820 -21.71 4.51 44.46
CA LEU A 820 -20.50 3.76 44.13
C LEU A 820 -19.78 4.33 42.91
N LYS A 821 -18.51 4.71 43.08
CA LYS A 821 -17.65 5.15 41.97
C LYS A 821 -16.91 3.96 41.36
N GLN A 822 -16.88 3.89 40.03
CA GLN A 822 -16.18 2.81 39.33
C GLN A 822 -14.68 2.79 39.64
N THR A 823 -14.07 3.97 39.84
CA THR A 823 -12.65 4.13 40.24
C THR A 823 -12.32 3.56 41.62
N GLU A 824 -13.31 3.38 42.49
CA GLU A 824 -13.14 2.71 43.79
C GLU A 824 -13.33 1.20 43.65
N LEU A 825 -14.31 0.78 42.84
CA LEU A 825 -14.62 -0.62 42.57
C LEU A 825 -13.52 -1.38 41.81
N VAL A 826 -12.67 -0.69 41.04
CA VAL A 826 -11.49 -1.28 40.36
C VAL A 826 -10.30 -1.52 41.29
N LYS A 827 -10.31 -0.95 42.51
CA LYS A 827 -9.20 -0.99 43.48
C LYS A 827 -9.38 -2.02 44.59
N THR A 828 -10.53 -2.67 44.65
CA THR A 828 -10.81 -3.76 45.57
C THR A 828 -9.90 -4.95 45.28
N LYS A 829 -9.52 -5.69 46.32
CA LYS A 829 -8.71 -6.89 46.22
C LYS A 829 -9.41 -7.95 45.36
N TRP A 830 -10.72 -8.11 45.50
CA TRP A 830 -11.50 -9.06 44.71
C TRP A 830 -11.41 -8.77 43.21
N PHE A 831 -11.51 -7.50 42.79
CA PHE A 831 -11.40 -7.13 41.38
C PHE A 831 -9.99 -7.39 40.85
N LEU A 832 -8.98 -6.94 41.60
CA LEU A 832 -7.57 -7.08 41.20
C LEU A 832 -7.14 -8.55 41.08
N GLU A 833 -7.56 -9.42 42.01
CA GLU A 833 -7.27 -10.86 41.95
C GLU A 833 -7.89 -11.53 40.72
N ARG A 834 -9.11 -11.13 40.33
CA ARG A 834 -9.79 -11.66 39.13
C ARG A 834 -9.11 -11.19 37.84
N MET A 835 -8.71 -9.93 37.78
CA MET A 835 -7.98 -9.39 36.64
C MET A 835 -6.59 -10.02 36.53
N ASP A 836 -5.83 -10.11 37.63
CA ASP A 836 -4.50 -10.73 37.64
C ASP A 836 -4.57 -12.20 37.18
N LYS A 837 -5.55 -12.96 37.69
CA LYS A 837 -5.81 -14.34 37.24
C LYS A 837 -6.14 -14.41 35.75
N LEU A 838 -6.82 -13.42 35.17
CA LEU A 838 -7.11 -13.41 33.73
C LEU A 838 -5.84 -13.21 32.91
N MET A 839 -4.98 -12.27 33.29
CA MET A 839 -3.78 -11.89 32.52
C MET A 839 -2.57 -12.81 32.74
N ASN A 840 -2.62 -13.66 33.77
CA ASN A 840 -1.59 -14.65 34.09
C ASN A 840 -1.99 -16.10 33.77
N ARG A 841 -3.15 -16.33 33.14
CA ARG A 841 -3.52 -17.64 32.59
C ARG A 841 -2.55 -18.01 31.46
N LYS A 842 -1.87 -19.15 31.62
CA LYS A 842 -0.98 -19.75 30.62
C LYS A 842 -1.77 -20.42 29.50
#